data_AF-A0A1G5FID0-F1
#
_entry.id   AF-A0A1G5FID0-F1
#
_cell.length_a   1.000
_cell.length_b   1.000
_cell.length_c   1.000
_cell.angle_alpha   90.00
_cell.angle_beta   90.00
_cell.angle_gamma   90.00
#
_symmetry.space_group_name_H-M   'P 1'
#
loop_
_entity.id
_entity.type
_entity.pdbx_description
1 polymer ?
#
loop_
_entity_poly.entity_id
_entity_poly.type
_entity_poly.pdbx_seq_one_letter_code
_entity_poly.pdbx_strand_id
1 'polypeptide(L)'
;MSSTRNDWSGQGKLIDIFEKKKVDRLSNNTVLGIDIGSRQSKAALLHDNQLYTALVPTGFFMQETADELIQTLIDKSGINRSDIKYIVSTGYGRIALKYDDIPNRIVTEIACHGMGAYYLGNDIKTVIDIGGQDSKAIKIDSQTGKVLDFAMNDKCAAGTGRFLERIANVLGLDINNIGPESLKSDDAMDVSAQCIVFAESEVVSERAKGREVSDIAYGIHKSVARRVHSLLSRVGIEKNVLFTGGVSKNVGIKRAFEELLGFEISQSSIDTVYAGAIGAAVYADEYALESDFDKNAEGNSFKLNISSIENAVEYQKELIVKKDTGKKKTVAYTCAYVPIEILASANVAHYRIMHAGNQDEIMAGESLTQSVFCDLTKSVLGSFITEKPIAAALDHVYTFFTCDCMRKTIEAVNSNYVPATIYNMPRLLKDESQEEYYITEIEAFKKDLEELTGEKIEDATISKNIALYNEARRLLREISEYRIKGTPLLTGSQFQTIAHSFFYLPVDVLINELQKILDQLENAYDKGKSHRPRILLAGGILADGDNKLTSIIENLEADIVAEDNCAGLRPFTRDIPNTGDWKKDIARGYRGQAPCARMKPLDNVIEASVELAKKYKVDGAVFYYLKFCPTYSMFIKKYTEALQAINVPVLVVTSDYSKGDEGQIKIRAEAFLEMLGGIRDGGAKQIQHREQNPA
;
A
#
# COMPACT_ATOMS: atom_id res chain seq x y z
N MET A 1 -36.80 31.08 -14.58
CA MET A 1 -37.66 31.24 -13.37
C MET A 1 -36.81 30.88 -12.16
N SER A 2 -36.84 31.72 -11.14
CA SER A 2 -35.81 31.90 -10.11
C SER A 2 -35.58 30.69 -9.20
N SER A 3 -34.35 30.18 -9.17
CA SER A 3 -33.80 29.54 -7.97
C SER A 3 -32.67 30.43 -7.46
N THR A 4 -32.96 31.21 -6.44
CA THR A 4 -31.96 31.88 -5.60
C THR A 4 -30.92 30.85 -5.18
N ARG A 5 -29.69 30.94 -5.70
CA ARG A 5 -28.54 30.29 -5.07
C ARG A 5 -28.42 30.93 -3.69
N ASN A 6 -28.84 30.23 -2.65
CA ASN A 6 -28.50 30.63 -1.29
C ASN A 6 -26.98 30.45 -1.17
N ASP A 7 -26.24 31.55 -1.26
CA ASP A 7 -24.82 31.59 -0.98
C ASP A 7 -24.62 31.41 0.53
N TRP A 8 -24.70 30.15 0.99
CA TRP A 8 -24.53 29.77 2.40
C TRP A 8 -23.06 29.90 2.80
N SER A 9 -22.58 31.13 2.91
CA SER A 9 -21.27 31.45 3.46
C SER A 9 -21.35 31.63 4.98
N GLY A 10 -21.62 30.55 5.73
CA GLY A 10 -21.17 30.50 7.13
C GLY A 10 -21.99 29.74 8.18
N GLN A 11 -23.27 29.44 7.96
CA GLN A 11 -24.11 28.70 8.92
C GLN A 11 -25.40 28.22 8.27
N GLY A 12 -25.86 26.97 8.47
CA GLY A 12 -27.20 26.53 8.06
C GLY A 12 -27.71 25.27 8.75
N LYS A 13 -29.03 25.04 8.71
CA LYS A 13 -29.63 23.85 9.32
C LYS A 13 -29.25 22.60 8.53
N LEU A 14 -28.88 21.53 9.23
CA LEU A 14 -28.44 20.29 8.58
C LEU A 14 -29.50 19.71 7.62
N ILE A 15 -30.79 19.84 7.96
CA ILE A 15 -31.88 19.33 7.11
C ILE A 15 -32.08 20.10 5.80
N ASP A 16 -31.60 21.36 5.75
CA ASP A 16 -31.67 22.19 4.54
C ASP A 16 -30.45 21.93 3.62
N ILE A 17 -29.41 21.29 4.15
CA ILE A 17 -28.13 21.06 3.46
C ILE A 17 -27.97 19.58 3.08
N PHE A 18 -28.31 18.67 3.99
CA PHE A 18 -28.15 17.22 3.85
C PHE A 18 -29.51 16.52 3.74
N GLU A 19 -29.54 15.37 3.06
CA GLU A 19 -30.74 14.54 3.02
C GLU A 19 -31.13 14.07 4.42
N LYS A 20 -32.43 14.07 4.74
CA LYS A 20 -32.96 13.68 6.05
C LYS A 20 -32.37 12.37 6.59
N LYS A 21 -32.31 11.33 5.74
CA LYS A 21 -31.76 10.01 6.10
C LYS A 21 -30.29 10.05 6.56
N LYS A 22 -29.52 11.07 6.15
CA LYS A 22 -28.12 11.28 6.53
C LYS A 22 -28.03 12.09 7.83
N VAL A 23 -28.88 13.11 7.98
CA VAL A 23 -29.02 13.86 9.24
C VAL A 23 -29.41 12.92 10.38
N ASP A 24 -30.33 11.99 10.14
CA ASP A 24 -30.78 10.98 11.11
C ASP A 24 -29.65 10.02 11.57
N ARG A 25 -28.49 10.00 10.88
CA ARG A 25 -27.32 9.19 11.26
C ARG A 25 -26.37 9.93 12.21
N LEU A 26 -26.47 11.25 12.31
CA LEU A 26 -25.64 12.07 13.19
C LEU A 26 -26.20 12.05 14.62
N SER A 27 -25.30 12.01 15.59
CA SER A 27 -25.62 11.89 17.02
C SER A 27 -25.87 13.23 17.73
N ASN A 28 -25.90 14.33 16.95
CA ASN A 28 -26.07 15.70 17.43
C ASN A 28 -25.01 16.12 18.48
N ASN A 29 -23.82 15.50 18.43
CA ASN A 29 -22.69 15.93 19.24
C ASN A 29 -22.14 17.27 18.72
N THR A 30 -21.50 18.02 19.60
CA THR A 30 -20.75 19.22 19.21
C THR A 30 -19.36 18.80 18.77
N VAL A 31 -19.13 18.73 17.47
CA VAL A 31 -17.90 18.16 16.89
C VAL A 31 -17.35 19.00 15.76
N LEU A 32 -16.04 18.96 15.59
CA LEU A 32 -15.31 19.86 14.71
C LEU A 32 -14.44 19.09 13.72
N GLY A 33 -14.56 19.44 12.45
CA GLY A 33 -13.67 19.02 11.38
C GLY A 33 -12.81 20.17 10.88
N ILE A 34 -11.50 19.94 10.73
CA ILE A 34 -10.53 20.94 10.25
C ILE A 34 -9.77 20.36 9.06
N ASP A 35 -9.77 21.06 7.94
CA ASP A 35 -9.00 20.75 6.73
C ASP A 35 -7.91 21.82 6.50
N ILE A 36 -6.67 21.52 6.88
CA ILE A 36 -5.52 22.41 6.69
C ILE A 36 -4.90 22.17 5.32
N GLY A 37 -5.47 22.82 4.31
CA GLY A 37 -4.95 22.80 2.94
C GLY A 37 -3.67 23.64 2.77
N SER A 38 -2.95 23.46 1.66
CA SER A 38 -1.67 24.13 1.42
C SER A 38 -1.75 25.65 1.17
N ARG A 39 -2.95 26.20 0.96
CA ARG A 39 -3.18 27.62 0.59
C ARG A 39 -4.37 28.22 1.31
N GLN A 40 -5.42 27.43 1.48
CA GLN A 40 -6.61 27.80 2.24
C GLN A 40 -6.94 26.64 3.18
N SER A 41 -7.27 26.99 4.40
CA SER A 41 -7.72 26.06 5.43
C SER A 41 -9.20 26.29 5.71
N LYS A 42 -9.93 25.21 6.01
CA LYS A 42 -11.37 25.24 6.23
C LYS A 42 -11.71 24.50 7.50
N ALA A 43 -12.79 24.90 8.15
CA ALA A 43 -13.34 24.17 9.28
C ALA A 43 -14.86 24.09 9.19
N ALA A 44 -15.40 23.01 9.75
CA ALA A 44 -16.83 22.73 9.82
C ALA A 44 -17.17 22.28 11.25
N LEU A 45 -18.07 22.98 11.90
CA LEU A 45 -18.60 22.64 13.22
C LEU A 45 -20.04 22.15 13.08
N LEU A 46 -20.32 20.97 13.60
CA LEU A 46 -21.67 20.45 13.78
C LEU A 46 -22.09 20.73 15.23
N HIS A 47 -23.17 21.49 15.41
CA HIS A 47 -23.71 21.82 16.73
C HIS A 47 -25.22 22.06 16.62
N ASP A 48 -26.02 21.42 17.48
CA ASP A 48 -27.47 21.61 17.60
C ASP A 48 -28.22 21.60 16.24
N ASN A 49 -28.04 20.53 15.48
CA ASN A 49 -28.59 20.36 14.12
C ASN A 49 -28.27 21.50 13.14
N GLN A 50 -27.17 22.22 13.36
CA GLN A 50 -26.64 23.25 12.50
C GLN A 50 -25.20 22.94 12.08
N LEU A 51 -24.87 23.33 10.86
CA LEU A 51 -23.52 23.34 10.31
C LEU A 51 -23.01 24.78 10.29
N TYR A 52 -21.85 25.02 10.88
CA TYR A 52 -21.11 26.28 10.81
C TYR A 52 -19.82 26.07 10.03
N THR A 53 -19.44 27.00 9.16
CA THR A 53 -18.23 26.88 8.35
C THR A 53 -17.35 28.11 8.42
N ALA A 54 -16.04 27.91 8.33
CA ALA A 54 -15.02 28.96 8.28
C ALA A 54 -13.95 28.61 7.25
N LEU A 55 -13.39 29.65 6.61
CA LEU A 55 -12.32 29.53 5.64
C LEU A 55 -11.34 30.69 5.86
N VAL A 56 -10.05 30.36 5.97
CA VAL A 56 -8.96 31.34 6.09
C VAL A 56 -7.80 30.97 5.15
N PRO A 57 -6.98 31.94 4.71
CA PRO A 57 -5.69 31.64 4.07
C PRO A 57 -4.81 30.82 5.01
N THR A 58 -4.10 29.83 4.48
CA THR A 58 -3.18 29.01 5.30
C THR A 58 -1.92 29.81 5.62
N GLY A 59 -1.67 30.04 6.91
CA GLY A 59 -0.45 30.69 7.40
C GLY A 59 0.77 29.77 7.46
N PHE A 60 1.91 30.32 7.88
CA PHE A 60 3.13 29.53 8.11
C PHE A 60 3.00 28.59 9.32
N PHE A 61 2.33 29.05 10.38
CA PHE A 61 2.08 28.27 11.59
C PHE A 61 0.68 27.64 11.50
N MET A 62 0.66 26.33 11.24
CA MET A 62 -0.58 25.57 11.00
C MET A 62 -1.49 25.55 12.23
N GLN A 63 -0.92 25.50 13.44
CA GLN A 63 -1.69 25.57 14.68
C GLN A 63 -2.42 26.91 14.82
N GLU A 64 -1.76 28.03 14.57
CA GLU A 64 -2.38 29.37 14.63
C GLU A 64 -3.52 29.49 13.61
N THR A 65 -3.35 28.94 12.41
CA THR A 65 -4.40 28.88 11.38
C THR A 65 -5.62 28.07 11.87
N ALA A 66 -5.37 26.94 12.54
CA ALA A 66 -6.44 26.12 13.11
C ALA A 66 -7.14 26.82 14.27
N ASP A 67 -6.40 27.52 15.13
CA ASP A 67 -6.95 28.27 16.26
C ASP A 67 -7.82 29.44 15.78
N GLU A 68 -7.42 30.14 14.71
CA GLU A 68 -8.23 31.18 14.05
C GLU A 68 -9.55 30.61 13.51
N LEU A 69 -9.50 29.43 12.86
CA LEU A 69 -10.70 28.73 12.38
C LEU A 69 -11.63 28.34 13.53
N ILE A 70 -11.07 27.79 14.62
CA ILE A 70 -11.83 27.41 15.81
C ILE A 70 -12.51 28.64 16.43
N GLN A 71 -11.75 29.73 16.62
CA GLN A 71 -12.29 30.95 17.20
C GLN A 71 -13.42 31.53 16.33
N THR A 72 -13.24 31.55 15.00
CA THR A 72 -14.27 32.01 14.06
C THR A 72 -15.55 31.19 14.18
N LEU A 73 -15.45 29.88 14.37
CA LEU A 73 -16.62 29.00 14.52
C LEU A 73 -17.29 29.14 15.89
N ILE A 74 -16.50 29.32 16.95
CA ILE A 74 -16.99 29.65 18.30
C ILE A 74 -17.79 30.95 18.27
N ASP A 75 -17.24 32.01 17.67
CA ASP A 75 -17.91 33.31 17.60
C ASP A 75 -19.23 33.24 16.81
N LYS A 76 -19.29 32.40 15.76
CA LYS A 76 -20.50 32.19 14.95
C LYS A 76 -21.57 31.35 15.65
N SER A 77 -21.16 30.35 16.42
CA SER A 77 -22.08 29.39 17.05
C SER A 77 -22.49 29.77 18.47
N GLY A 78 -21.70 30.59 19.16
CA GLY A 78 -21.93 30.98 20.55
C GLY A 78 -21.61 29.89 21.58
N ILE A 79 -20.93 28.81 21.19
CA ILE A 79 -20.49 27.75 22.10
C ILE A 79 -19.19 28.11 22.80
N ASN A 80 -18.84 27.39 23.86
CA ASN A 80 -17.49 27.42 24.41
C ASN A 80 -16.62 26.34 23.77
N ARG A 81 -15.30 26.55 23.74
CA ARG A 81 -14.35 25.54 23.26
C ARG A 81 -14.49 24.20 23.99
N SER A 82 -14.79 24.22 25.29
CA SER A 82 -15.02 23.03 26.12
C SER A 82 -16.24 22.21 25.71
N ASP A 83 -17.15 22.77 24.91
CA ASP A 83 -18.34 22.06 24.43
C ASP A 83 -18.00 21.13 23.26
N ILE A 84 -16.84 21.32 22.61
CA ILE A 84 -16.36 20.47 21.51
C ILE A 84 -15.94 19.12 22.07
N LYS A 85 -16.68 18.07 21.72
CA LYS A 85 -16.43 16.71 22.20
C LYS A 85 -15.28 16.02 21.48
N TYR A 86 -15.11 16.29 20.19
CA TYR A 86 -14.12 15.61 19.37
C TYR A 86 -13.69 16.49 18.19
N ILE A 87 -12.41 16.42 17.84
CA ILE A 87 -11.83 17.09 16.68
C ILE A 87 -11.28 16.06 15.70
N VAL A 88 -11.62 16.18 14.43
CA VAL A 88 -10.90 15.47 13.36
C VAL A 88 -10.18 16.47 12.47
N SER A 89 -8.90 16.19 12.23
CA SER A 89 -8.05 17.01 11.37
C SER A 89 -7.62 16.27 10.12
N THR A 90 -7.69 16.98 9.00
CA THR A 90 -7.28 16.52 7.67
C THR A 90 -6.52 17.63 6.93
N GLY A 91 -6.10 17.38 5.70
CA GLY A 91 -5.32 18.35 4.92
C GLY A 91 -3.81 18.24 5.11
N TYR A 92 -3.05 18.87 4.22
CA TYR A 92 -1.58 18.93 4.23
C TYR A 92 -0.97 19.22 5.61
N GLY A 93 -1.55 20.15 6.38
CA GLY A 93 -0.98 20.60 7.66
C GLY A 93 -1.43 19.83 8.91
N ARG A 94 -2.28 18.80 8.76
CA ARG A 94 -2.90 18.06 9.89
C ARG A 94 -1.92 17.51 10.93
N ILE A 95 -0.72 17.10 10.51
CA ILE A 95 0.29 16.46 11.37
C ILE A 95 0.89 17.45 12.38
N ALA A 96 0.84 18.75 12.08
CA ALA A 96 1.37 19.79 12.96
C ALA A 96 0.39 20.23 14.06
N LEU A 97 -0.86 19.74 14.01
CA LEU A 97 -1.91 20.16 14.93
C LEU A 97 -1.85 19.38 16.24
N LYS A 98 -2.08 20.07 17.35
CA LYS A 98 -2.11 19.49 18.70
C LYS A 98 -3.30 20.05 19.47
N TYR A 99 -4.09 19.15 20.04
CA TYR A 99 -5.24 19.47 20.89
C TYR A 99 -5.11 18.65 22.17
N ASP A 100 -4.35 19.16 23.15
CA ASP A 100 -4.13 18.45 24.42
C ASP A 100 -5.39 18.44 25.31
N ASP A 101 -6.33 19.36 25.04
CA ASP A 101 -7.54 19.59 25.82
C ASP A 101 -8.78 18.85 25.28
N ILE A 102 -8.75 18.38 24.04
CA ILE A 102 -9.91 17.80 23.35
C ILE A 102 -9.49 16.49 22.65
N PRO A 103 -10.25 15.39 22.82
CA PRO A 103 -10.05 14.18 22.04
C PRO A 103 -9.98 14.49 20.54
N ASN A 104 -8.90 14.05 19.90
CA ASN A 104 -8.67 14.37 18.50
C ASN A 104 -8.06 13.21 17.74
N ARG A 105 -8.34 13.18 16.43
CA ARG A 105 -7.82 12.17 15.51
C ARG A 105 -7.48 12.80 14.17
N ILE A 106 -6.45 12.27 13.53
CA ILE A 106 -6.11 12.62 12.15
C ILE A 106 -6.83 11.64 11.22
N VAL A 107 -7.46 12.15 10.17
CA VAL A 107 -8.08 11.35 9.11
C VAL A 107 -7.60 11.87 7.75
N THR A 108 -7.36 10.99 6.79
CA THR A 108 -6.87 11.39 5.47
C THR A 108 -7.85 12.27 4.70
N GLU A 109 -7.30 13.11 3.81
CA GLU A 109 -8.10 13.96 2.92
C GLU A 109 -9.01 13.13 2.01
N ILE A 110 -8.57 11.93 1.63
CA ILE A 110 -9.33 11.02 0.76
C ILE A 110 -10.61 10.57 1.46
N ALA A 111 -10.49 10.08 2.69
CA ALA A 111 -11.65 9.67 3.49
C ALA A 111 -12.56 10.86 3.77
N CYS A 112 -11.99 11.99 4.20
CA CYS A 112 -12.76 13.19 4.53
C CYS A 112 -13.50 13.77 3.32
N HIS A 113 -12.86 13.90 2.15
CA HIS A 113 -13.54 14.38 0.94
C HIS A 113 -14.58 13.38 0.42
N GLY A 114 -14.32 12.07 0.52
CA GLY A 114 -15.31 11.04 0.20
C GLY A 114 -16.57 11.15 1.07
N MET A 115 -16.39 11.25 2.39
CA MET A 115 -17.47 11.40 3.35
C MET A 115 -18.21 12.73 3.18
N GLY A 116 -17.47 13.83 3.00
CA GLY A 116 -18.05 15.14 2.74
C GLY A 116 -18.88 15.14 1.46
N ALA A 117 -18.39 14.53 0.38
CA ALA A 117 -19.13 14.41 -0.87
C ALA A 117 -20.41 13.58 -0.72
N TYR A 118 -20.35 12.50 0.06
CA TYR A 118 -21.54 11.71 0.40
C TYR A 118 -22.60 12.54 1.12
N TYR A 119 -22.23 13.40 2.09
CA TYR A 119 -23.22 14.25 2.77
C TYR A 119 -23.75 15.39 1.88
N LEU A 120 -22.88 15.98 1.05
CA LEU A 120 -23.20 17.15 0.21
C LEU A 120 -24.02 16.86 -1.04
N GLY A 121 -23.92 15.64 -1.60
CA GLY A 121 -24.61 15.27 -2.84
C GLY A 121 -25.56 14.09 -2.67
N ASN A 122 -26.51 13.94 -3.60
CA ASN A 122 -27.38 12.77 -3.66
C ASN A 122 -26.76 11.69 -4.57
N ASP A 123 -26.78 10.44 -4.10
CA ASP A 123 -26.29 9.25 -4.82
C ASP A 123 -24.90 9.43 -5.46
N ILE A 124 -24.00 10.14 -4.78
CA ILE A 124 -22.62 10.37 -5.26
C ILE A 124 -21.86 9.06 -5.26
N LYS A 125 -21.18 8.78 -6.37
CA LYS A 125 -20.39 7.54 -6.57
C LYS A 125 -18.93 7.82 -6.89
N THR A 126 -18.66 9.01 -7.42
CA THR A 126 -17.32 9.42 -7.83
C THR A 126 -17.06 10.85 -7.37
N VAL A 127 -15.89 11.10 -6.82
CA VAL A 127 -15.46 12.41 -6.35
C VAL A 127 -14.20 12.81 -7.11
N ILE A 128 -14.21 14.03 -7.64
CA ILE A 128 -13.04 14.71 -8.16
C ILE A 128 -12.60 15.68 -7.06
N ASP A 129 -11.40 15.54 -6.52
CA ASP A 129 -10.81 16.51 -5.60
C ASP A 129 -9.60 17.18 -6.26
N ILE A 130 -9.61 18.50 -6.39
CA ILE A 130 -8.45 19.24 -6.89
C ILE A 130 -8.05 20.30 -5.86
N GLY A 131 -6.94 20.03 -5.17
CA GLY A 131 -6.32 20.90 -4.20
C GLY A 131 -5.29 21.85 -4.82
N GLY A 132 -4.51 22.50 -3.96
CA GLY A 132 -3.41 23.38 -4.39
C GLY A 132 -2.21 22.59 -4.92
N GLN A 133 -1.91 21.43 -4.34
CA GLN A 133 -0.68 20.66 -4.60
C GLN A 133 -0.90 19.29 -5.25
N ASP A 134 -2.08 18.72 -5.11
CA ASP A 134 -2.43 17.41 -5.68
C ASP A 134 -3.90 17.38 -6.13
N SER A 135 -4.25 16.30 -6.82
CA SER A 135 -5.57 15.98 -7.35
C SER A 135 -5.87 14.51 -7.12
N LYS A 136 -7.11 14.20 -6.77
CA LYS A 136 -7.56 12.86 -6.38
C LYS A 136 -8.84 12.51 -7.13
N ALA A 137 -8.94 11.25 -7.53
CA ALA A 137 -10.15 10.60 -8.00
C ALA A 137 -10.54 9.56 -6.95
N ILE A 138 -11.74 9.66 -6.40
CA ILE A 138 -12.19 8.83 -5.29
C ILE A 138 -13.50 8.17 -5.70
N LYS A 139 -13.55 6.85 -5.61
CA LYS A 139 -14.79 6.09 -5.75
C LYS A 139 -15.35 5.85 -4.36
N ILE A 140 -16.63 6.12 -4.16
CA ILE A 140 -17.29 5.95 -2.86
C ILE A 140 -18.53 5.07 -2.99
N ASP A 141 -18.88 4.41 -1.89
CA ASP A 141 -20.13 3.70 -1.73
C ASP A 141 -21.26 4.71 -1.55
N SER A 142 -22.19 4.75 -2.51
CA SER A 142 -23.33 5.69 -2.52
C SER A 142 -24.28 5.58 -1.32
N GLN A 143 -24.25 4.49 -0.55
CA GLN A 143 -25.11 4.28 0.61
C GLN A 143 -24.43 4.69 1.91
N THR A 144 -23.11 4.50 2.01
CA THR A 144 -22.36 4.67 3.26
C THR A 144 -21.38 5.84 3.24
N GLY A 145 -20.99 6.33 2.07
CA GLY A 145 -19.95 7.36 1.90
C GLY A 145 -18.52 6.86 2.07
N LYS A 146 -18.34 5.55 2.31
CA LYS A 146 -17.01 4.93 2.46
C LYS A 146 -16.29 4.91 1.13
N VAL A 147 -14.98 5.13 1.17
CA VAL A 147 -14.12 5.00 0.00
C VAL A 147 -14.12 3.53 -0.44
N LEU A 148 -14.18 3.28 -1.74
CA LEU A 148 -14.09 1.94 -2.34
C LEU A 148 -12.78 1.77 -3.11
N ASP A 149 -12.35 2.83 -3.79
CA ASP A 149 -11.10 2.90 -4.54
C ASP A 149 -10.67 4.36 -4.66
N PHE A 150 -9.38 4.60 -4.87
CA PHE A 150 -8.86 5.95 -5.11
C PHE A 150 -7.60 5.95 -5.96
N ALA A 151 -7.41 7.04 -6.70
CA ALA A 151 -6.18 7.33 -7.41
C ALA A 151 -5.81 8.80 -7.20
N MET A 152 -4.52 9.09 -7.03
CA MET A 152 -4.01 10.45 -6.89
C MET A 152 -2.78 10.64 -7.76
N ASN A 153 -2.50 11.88 -8.15
CA ASN A 153 -1.24 12.21 -8.77
C ASN A 153 -0.14 12.42 -7.71
N ASP A 154 1.12 12.35 -8.15
CA ASP A 154 2.24 12.89 -7.38
C ASP A 154 2.05 14.41 -7.20
N LYS A 155 2.79 15.04 -6.27
CA LYS A 155 2.82 16.51 -6.02
C LYS A 155 3.27 17.36 -7.24
N CYS A 156 3.28 16.78 -8.43
CA CYS A 156 3.44 17.44 -9.70
C CYS A 156 2.27 18.40 -9.93
N ALA A 157 2.58 19.68 -9.78
CA ALA A 157 1.60 20.75 -9.74
C ALA A 157 0.82 20.97 -11.06
N ALA A 158 1.20 20.32 -12.17
CA ALA A 158 0.59 20.54 -13.48
C ALA A 158 -0.92 20.22 -13.53
N GLY A 159 -1.45 19.41 -12.60
CA GLY A 159 -2.87 19.07 -12.52
C GLY A 159 -3.69 19.83 -11.46
N THR A 160 -3.13 20.87 -10.83
CA THR A 160 -3.61 21.37 -9.53
C THR A 160 -3.86 22.88 -9.53
N GLY A 161 -4.43 23.41 -8.45
CA GLY A 161 -4.69 24.85 -8.32
C GLY A 161 -3.44 25.74 -8.47
N ARG A 162 -2.25 25.24 -8.09
CA ARG A 162 -0.98 25.98 -8.27
C ARG A 162 -0.62 26.20 -9.74
N PHE A 163 -1.00 25.28 -10.62
CA PHE A 163 -0.82 25.49 -12.05
C PHE A 163 -1.73 26.59 -12.57
N LEU A 164 -3.02 26.56 -12.19
CA LEU A 164 -3.98 27.60 -12.57
C LEU A 164 -3.57 28.98 -12.06
N GLU A 165 -3.10 29.08 -10.82
CA GLU A 165 -2.59 30.33 -10.24
C GLU A 165 -1.43 30.91 -11.06
N ARG A 166 -0.45 30.07 -11.41
CA ARG A 166 0.73 30.52 -12.15
C ARG A 166 0.36 30.97 -13.57
N ILE A 167 -0.53 30.25 -14.24
CA ILE A 167 -1.01 30.63 -15.56
C ILE A 167 -1.87 31.91 -15.51
N ALA A 168 -2.73 32.06 -14.49
CA ALA A 168 -3.49 33.29 -14.30
C ALA A 168 -2.56 34.50 -14.23
N ASN A 169 -1.49 34.42 -13.44
CA ASN A 169 -0.48 35.48 -13.34
C ASN A 169 0.20 35.78 -14.68
N VAL A 170 0.57 34.75 -15.45
CA VAL A 170 1.19 34.91 -16.79
C VAL A 170 0.23 35.59 -17.77
N LEU A 171 -1.07 35.34 -17.65
CA LEU A 171 -2.12 35.98 -18.44
C LEU A 171 -2.50 37.38 -17.92
N GLY A 172 -1.99 37.79 -16.77
CA GLY A 172 -2.36 39.05 -16.12
C GLY A 172 -3.76 39.02 -15.49
N LEU A 173 -4.22 37.85 -15.08
CA LEU A 173 -5.52 37.61 -14.44
C LEU A 173 -5.35 37.25 -12.96
N ASP A 174 -6.35 37.58 -12.15
CA ASP A 174 -6.53 36.97 -10.84
C ASP A 174 -7.01 35.52 -10.98
N ILE A 175 -6.66 34.65 -10.01
CA ILE A 175 -7.07 33.25 -10.02
C ILE A 175 -8.60 33.06 -10.05
N ASN A 176 -9.37 34.00 -9.48
CA ASN A 176 -10.83 33.95 -9.50
C ASN A 176 -11.40 34.32 -10.89
N ASN A 177 -10.62 35.02 -11.72
CA ASN A 177 -11.05 35.53 -13.01
C ASN A 177 -10.69 34.61 -14.19
N ILE A 178 -9.72 33.70 -14.04
CA ILE A 178 -9.34 32.77 -15.12
C ILE A 178 -10.50 31.84 -15.52
N GLY A 179 -11.33 31.42 -14.57
CA GLY A 179 -12.51 30.58 -14.81
C GLY A 179 -13.54 31.31 -15.69
N PRO A 180 -14.11 32.44 -15.25
CA PRO A 180 -15.02 33.25 -16.06
C PRO A 180 -14.46 33.66 -17.42
N GLU A 181 -13.17 34.00 -17.51
CA GLU A 181 -12.53 34.39 -18.77
C GLU A 181 -12.52 33.24 -19.78
N SER A 182 -12.21 32.02 -19.34
CA SER A 182 -12.20 30.84 -20.22
C SER A 182 -13.55 30.53 -20.86
N LEU A 183 -14.67 30.94 -20.24
CA LEU A 183 -16.00 30.68 -20.78
C LEU A 183 -16.29 31.45 -22.07
N LYS A 184 -15.51 32.49 -22.37
CA LYS A 184 -15.60 33.29 -23.60
C LYS A 184 -14.85 32.68 -24.78
N SER A 185 -14.18 31.53 -24.58
CA SER A 185 -13.41 30.87 -25.64
C SER A 185 -14.32 30.15 -26.63
N ASP A 186 -14.03 30.37 -27.91
CA ASP A 186 -14.61 29.65 -29.04
C ASP A 186 -13.58 28.75 -29.75
N ASP A 187 -12.27 28.96 -29.55
CA ASP A 187 -11.16 28.16 -30.12
C ASP A 187 -10.08 27.84 -29.08
N ALA A 188 -10.32 26.82 -28.26
CA ALA A 188 -9.42 26.43 -27.18
C ALA A 188 -8.02 26.03 -27.69
N MET A 189 -6.97 26.60 -27.08
CA MET A 189 -5.59 26.24 -27.37
C MET A 189 -5.29 24.78 -26.98
N ASP A 190 -4.59 24.04 -27.84
CA ASP A 190 -4.04 22.73 -27.45
C ASP A 190 -2.73 22.89 -26.67
N VAL A 191 -2.73 22.43 -25.42
CA VAL A 191 -1.56 22.47 -24.53
C VAL A 191 -0.83 21.13 -24.60
N SER A 192 0.38 21.14 -25.14
CA SER A 192 1.22 19.93 -25.29
C SER A 192 2.11 19.65 -24.09
N ALA A 193 2.51 20.69 -23.35
CA ALA A 193 3.46 20.56 -22.25
C ALA A 193 2.90 19.78 -21.05
N GLN A 194 3.65 18.80 -20.54
CA GLN A 194 3.29 18.03 -19.34
C GLN A 194 3.74 18.68 -18.01
N CYS A 195 4.75 19.54 -18.05
CA CYS A 195 5.31 20.24 -16.89
C CYS A 195 4.85 21.70 -16.85
N ILE A 196 4.63 22.26 -15.65
CA ILE A 196 4.26 23.68 -15.46
C ILE A 196 5.23 24.63 -16.17
N VAL A 197 6.54 24.39 -16.05
CA VAL A 197 7.58 25.29 -16.60
C VAL A 197 7.48 25.38 -18.13
N PHE A 198 7.26 24.24 -18.78
CA PHE A 198 7.08 24.20 -20.23
C PHE A 198 5.72 24.76 -20.65
N ALA A 199 4.66 24.49 -19.88
CA ALA A 199 3.33 25.04 -20.15
C ALA A 199 3.30 26.57 -20.03
N GLU A 200 4.04 27.14 -19.07
CA GLU A 200 4.24 28.59 -18.95
C GLU A 200 4.92 29.17 -20.20
N SER A 201 5.97 28.50 -20.69
CA SER A 201 6.67 28.94 -21.90
C SER A 201 5.78 28.86 -23.15
N GLU A 202 4.96 27.81 -23.25
CA GLU A 202 3.96 27.63 -24.32
C GLU A 202 2.91 28.75 -24.29
N VAL A 203 2.38 29.07 -23.11
CA VAL A 203 1.42 30.17 -22.90
C VAL A 203 2.00 31.53 -23.28
N VAL A 204 3.26 31.82 -22.89
CA VAL A 204 3.94 33.08 -23.26
C VAL A 204 4.11 33.18 -24.78
N SER A 205 4.49 32.08 -25.44
CA SER A 205 4.65 32.02 -26.89
C SER A 205 3.33 32.29 -27.62
N GLU A 206 2.24 31.65 -27.19
CA GLU A 206 0.92 31.84 -27.81
C GLU A 206 0.34 33.23 -27.57
N ARG A 207 0.57 33.79 -26.38
CA ARG A 207 0.23 35.19 -26.10
C ARG A 207 1.02 36.15 -27.02
N ALA A 208 2.31 35.89 -27.26
CA ALA A 208 3.12 36.70 -28.16
C ALA A 208 2.69 36.61 -29.64
N LYS A 209 2.05 35.50 -30.04
CA LYS A 209 1.42 35.34 -31.37
C LYS A 209 0.05 36.03 -31.47
N GLY A 210 -0.44 36.63 -30.40
CA GLY A 210 -1.72 37.35 -30.37
C GLY A 210 -2.94 36.45 -30.18
N ARG A 211 -2.79 35.23 -29.66
CA ARG A 211 -3.94 34.39 -29.30
C ARG A 211 -4.71 35.03 -28.14
N GLU A 212 -6.03 34.95 -28.20
CA GLU A 212 -6.92 35.50 -27.17
C GLU A 212 -6.71 34.83 -25.80
N VAL A 213 -6.84 35.63 -24.74
CA VAL A 213 -6.61 35.17 -23.37
C VAL A 213 -7.63 34.09 -22.97
N SER A 214 -8.88 34.23 -23.43
CA SER A 214 -9.95 33.25 -23.20
C SER A 214 -9.60 31.88 -23.78
N ASP A 215 -9.05 31.82 -25.00
CA ASP A 215 -8.66 30.59 -25.69
C ASP A 215 -7.50 29.88 -25.01
N ILE A 216 -6.51 30.65 -24.53
CA ILE A 216 -5.41 30.09 -23.75
C ILE A 216 -5.93 29.58 -22.39
N ALA A 217 -6.75 30.35 -21.69
CA ALA A 217 -7.32 29.97 -20.39
C ALA A 217 -8.13 28.66 -20.50
N TYR A 218 -8.97 28.53 -21.53
CA TYR A 218 -9.77 27.33 -21.72
C TYR A 218 -8.93 26.11 -22.15
N GLY A 219 -7.91 26.31 -22.99
CA GLY A 219 -6.93 25.27 -23.33
C GLY A 219 -6.24 24.68 -22.09
N ILE A 220 -5.89 25.56 -21.14
CA ILE A 220 -5.28 25.17 -19.86
C ILE A 220 -6.28 24.41 -18.98
N HIS A 221 -7.54 24.82 -18.90
CA HIS A 221 -8.57 24.05 -18.19
C HIS A 221 -8.77 22.66 -18.78
N LYS A 222 -8.85 22.54 -20.12
CA LYS A 222 -8.93 21.23 -20.80
C LYS A 222 -7.70 20.37 -20.51
N SER A 223 -6.51 20.96 -20.41
CA SER A 223 -5.28 20.23 -20.06
C SER A 223 -5.34 19.66 -18.64
N VAL A 224 -5.80 20.46 -17.66
CA VAL A 224 -6.00 20.01 -16.27
C VAL A 224 -7.06 18.91 -16.18
N ALA A 225 -8.22 19.11 -16.83
CA ALA A 225 -9.30 18.12 -16.83
C ALA A 225 -8.86 16.79 -17.45
N ARG A 226 -8.15 16.81 -18.59
CA ARG A 226 -7.56 15.61 -19.23
C ARG A 226 -6.63 14.84 -18.28
N ARG A 227 -5.80 15.53 -17.51
CA ARG A 227 -4.88 14.89 -16.55
C ARG A 227 -5.63 14.20 -15.42
N VAL A 228 -6.58 14.89 -14.81
CA VAL A 228 -7.38 14.32 -13.71
C VAL A 228 -8.29 13.20 -14.20
N HIS A 229 -8.78 13.28 -15.44
CA HIS A 229 -9.54 12.19 -16.07
C HIS A 229 -8.76 10.87 -16.16
N SER A 230 -7.44 10.92 -16.33
CA SER A 230 -6.62 9.69 -16.29
C SER A 230 -6.65 9.00 -14.92
N LEU A 231 -6.81 9.75 -13.83
CA LEU A 231 -7.01 9.20 -12.49
C LEU A 231 -8.42 8.62 -12.34
N LEU A 232 -9.44 9.33 -12.83
CA LEU A 232 -10.82 8.87 -12.85
C LEU A 232 -10.98 7.54 -13.63
N SER A 233 -10.27 7.41 -14.74
CA SER A 233 -10.26 6.19 -15.56
C SER A 233 -9.68 4.97 -14.81
N ARG A 234 -8.78 5.20 -13.83
CA ARG A 234 -8.17 4.12 -13.04
C ARG A 234 -9.12 3.55 -11.98
N VAL A 235 -9.87 4.42 -11.31
CA VAL A 235 -10.84 4.02 -10.26
C VAL A 235 -12.19 3.58 -10.84
N GLY A 236 -12.45 3.90 -12.11
CA GLY A 236 -13.72 3.67 -12.79
C GLY A 236 -14.70 4.81 -12.54
N ILE A 237 -15.25 5.35 -13.64
CA ILE A 237 -16.14 6.52 -13.61
C ILE A 237 -17.59 6.04 -13.54
N GLU A 238 -18.29 6.41 -12.48
CA GLU A 238 -19.74 6.25 -12.38
C GLU A 238 -20.41 7.63 -12.43
N LYS A 239 -21.64 7.67 -12.98
CA LYS A 239 -22.45 8.91 -12.97
C LYS A 239 -22.70 9.36 -11.52
N ASN A 240 -23.10 10.62 -11.36
CA ASN A 240 -23.18 11.34 -10.08
C ASN A 240 -21.78 11.64 -9.51
N VAL A 241 -21.05 12.47 -10.26
CA VAL A 241 -19.72 12.94 -9.91
C VAL A 241 -19.84 14.24 -9.12
N LEU A 242 -19.25 14.33 -7.92
CA LEU A 242 -19.11 15.59 -7.20
C LEU A 242 -17.69 16.15 -7.35
N PHE A 243 -17.57 17.45 -7.62
CA PHE A 243 -16.28 18.14 -7.71
C PHE A 243 -16.01 18.95 -6.43
N THR A 244 -14.93 18.60 -5.71
CA THR A 244 -14.52 19.17 -4.42
C THR A 244 -13.12 19.79 -4.48
N GLY A 245 -12.69 20.38 -3.36
CA GLY A 245 -11.35 20.96 -3.20
C GLY A 245 -11.30 22.44 -3.58
N GLY A 246 -10.12 23.05 -3.47
CA GLY A 246 -9.93 24.49 -3.68
C GLY A 246 -10.27 24.98 -5.10
N VAL A 247 -10.19 24.10 -6.09
CA VAL A 247 -10.47 24.42 -7.51
C VAL A 247 -11.94 24.18 -7.89
N SER A 248 -12.75 23.62 -6.98
CA SER A 248 -14.18 23.31 -7.24
C SER A 248 -15.02 24.51 -7.70
N LYS A 249 -14.61 25.73 -7.30
CA LYS A 249 -15.26 26.99 -7.70
C LYS A 249 -14.92 27.45 -9.12
N ASN A 250 -13.93 26.85 -9.77
CA ASN A 250 -13.50 27.26 -11.09
C ASN A 250 -14.46 26.74 -12.17
N VAL A 251 -15.32 27.64 -12.66
CA VAL A 251 -16.34 27.33 -13.67
C VAL A 251 -15.77 26.84 -15.01
N GLY A 252 -14.55 27.25 -15.37
CA GLY A 252 -13.87 26.80 -16.59
C GLY A 252 -13.42 25.34 -16.49
N ILE A 253 -12.86 24.94 -15.34
CA ILE A 253 -12.55 23.53 -15.05
C ILE A 253 -13.83 22.68 -15.02
N LYS A 254 -14.91 23.18 -14.40
CA LYS A 254 -16.19 22.48 -14.40
C LYS A 254 -16.67 22.19 -15.82
N ARG A 255 -16.72 23.22 -16.69
CA ARG A 255 -17.07 23.08 -18.11
C ARG A 255 -16.18 22.04 -18.81
N ALA A 256 -14.87 22.12 -18.61
CA ALA A 256 -13.92 21.19 -19.23
C ALA A 256 -14.14 19.74 -18.79
N PHE A 257 -14.52 19.49 -17.52
CA PHE A 257 -14.90 18.14 -17.07
C PHE A 257 -16.23 17.68 -17.66
N GLU A 258 -17.25 18.54 -17.69
CA GLU A 258 -18.57 18.17 -18.23
C GLU A 258 -18.50 17.82 -19.73
N GLU A 259 -17.72 18.59 -20.51
CA GLU A 259 -17.44 18.26 -21.91
C GLU A 259 -16.69 16.93 -22.06
N LEU A 260 -15.76 16.63 -21.16
CA LEU A 260 -14.93 15.43 -21.24
C LEU A 260 -15.65 14.17 -20.75
N LEU A 261 -16.48 14.29 -19.71
CA LEU A 261 -17.27 13.20 -19.14
C LEU A 261 -18.54 12.90 -19.96
N GLY A 262 -19.05 13.90 -20.70
CA GLY A 262 -20.30 13.79 -21.45
C GLY A 262 -21.57 13.83 -20.58
N PHE A 263 -21.45 14.26 -19.33
CA PHE A 263 -22.57 14.48 -18.41
C PHE A 263 -22.24 15.57 -17.38
N GLU A 264 -23.28 16.17 -16.79
CA GLU A 264 -23.14 17.26 -15.82
C GLU A 264 -22.59 16.78 -14.48
N ILE A 265 -21.77 17.63 -13.85
CA ILE A 265 -21.28 17.41 -12.48
C ILE A 265 -22.40 17.74 -11.49
N SER A 266 -22.57 16.87 -10.49
CA SER A 266 -23.57 17.02 -9.45
C SER A 266 -23.45 18.34 -8.70
N GLN A 267 -24.59 18.93 -8.35
CA GLN A 267 -24.67 20.17 -7.58
C GLN A 267 -24.86 19.88 -6.08
N SER A 268 -24.46 20.83 -5.24
CA SER A 268 -24.59 20.80 -3.77
C SER A 268 -25.25 22.11 -3.31
N SER A 269 -25.96 22.04 -2.19
CA SER A 269 -26.62 23.20 -1.56
C SER A 269 -25.65 24.21 -0.95
N ILE A 270 -24.41 23.78 -0.67
CA ILE A 270 -23.32 24.60 -0.16
C ILE A 270 -22.06 24.37 -1.03
N ASP A 271 -21.15 25.34 -1.01
CA ASP A 271 -19.84 25.24 -1.67
C ASP A 271 -19.08 23.97 -1.27
N THR A 272 -18.72 23.16 -2.27
CA THR A 272 -17.99 21.90 -2.10
C THR A 272 -16.51 22.09 -1.70
N VAL A 273 -16.06 23.35 -1.55
CA VAL A 273 -14.75 23.68 -0.95
C VAL A 273 -14.65 23.22 0.50
N TYR A 274 -15.78 23.07 1.19
CA TYR A 274 -15.86 22.61 2.59
C TYR A 274 -15.95 21.09 2.72
N ALA A 275 -15.94 20.32 1.62
CA ALA A 275 -16.17 18.87 1.66
C ALA A 275 -15.21 18.15 2.63
N GLY A 276 -13.91 18.44 2.58
CA GLY A 276 -12.93 17.86 3.49
C GLY A 276 -13.22 18.15 4.97
N ALA A 277 -13.48 19.42 5.31
CA ALA A 277 -13.82 19.81 6.67
C ALA A 277 -15.15 19.19 7.15
N ILE A 278 -16.17 19.14 6.30
CA ILE A 278 -17.47 18.52 6.61
C ILE A 278 -17.31 17.03 6.87
N GLY A 279 -16.58 16.31 6.00
CA GLY A 279 -16.34 14.89 6.21
C GLY A 279 -15.53 14.62 7.47
N ALA A 280 -14.55 15.46 7.79
CA ALA A 280 -13.84 15.41 9.06
C ALA A 280 -14.81 15.59 10.25
N ALA A 281 -15.72 16.56 10.20
CA ALA A 281 -16.71 16.78 11.28
C ALA A 281 -17.66 15.58 11.45
N VAL A 282 -18.05 14.92 10.35
CA VAL A 282 -18.84 13.68 10.40
C VAL A 282 -18.05 12.55 11.07
N TYR A 283 -16.78 12.35 10.70
CA TYR A 283 -15.93 11.36 11.38
C TYR A 283 -15.75 11.68 12.88
N ALA A 284 -15.64 12.97 13.23
CA ALA A 284 -15.58 13.38 14.63
C ALA A 284 -16.86 13.00 15.39
N ASP A 285 -18.04 13.09 14.76
CA ASP A 285 -19.31 12.60 15.34
C ASP A 285 -19.29 11.08 15.57
N GLU A 286 -18.76 10.31 14.60
CA GLU A 286 -18.63 8.86 14.71
C GLU A 286 -17.67 8.45 15.84
N TYR A 287 -16.48 9.05 15.93
CA TYR A 287 -15.49 8.72 16.97
C TYR A 287 -15.89 9.19 18.38
N ALA A 288 -16.67 10.28 18.47
CA ALA A 288 -17.26 10.70 19.73
C ALA A 288 -18.17 9.62 20.34
N LEU A 289 -18.76 8.74 19.51
CA LEU A 289 -19.58 7.62 19.98
C LEU A 289 -18.73 6.41 20.41
N GLU A 290 -17.62 6.14 19.72
CA GLU A 290 -16.73 4.99 20.01
C GLU A 290 -15.94 5.17 21.31
N SER A 291 -15.49 6.40 21.59
CA SER A 291 -14.70 6.74 22.78
C SER A 291 -15.43 6.52 24.12
N ASP A 292 -16.76 6.32 24.10
CA ASP A 292 -17.55 5.91 25.27
C ASP A 292 -17.50 4.39 25.54
N PHE A 293 -17.05 3.56 24.60
CA PHE A 293 -17.02 2.10 24.72
C PHE A 293 -15.66 1.50 25.15
N ASP A 294 -14.56 2.23 25.00
CA ASP A 294 -13.20 1.64 25.04
C ASP A 294 -12.44 1.78 26.38
N LYS A 295 -13.12 2.14 27.48
CA LYS A 295 -12.47 2.38 28.79
C LYS A 295 -12.06 1.12 29.58
N ASN A 296 -12.17 -0.09 29.02
CA ASN A 296 -11.99 -1.36 29.76
C ASN A 296 -11.06 -2.38 29.07
N ALA A 297 -9.87 -1.99 28.61
CA ALA A 297 -8.90 -2.96 28.07
C ALA A 297 -7.43 -2.63 28.39
N GLU A 298 -7.07 -2.50 29.67
CA GLU A 298 -5.67 -2.57 30.10
C GLU A 298 -5.42 -3.83 30.95
N GLY A 299 -4.72 -4.80 30.35
CA GLY A 299 -4.17 -5.96 31.02
C GLY A 299 -2.93 -6.47 30.27
N ASN A 300 -1.87 -6.81 31.00
CA ASN A 300 -0.54 -7.28 30.55
C ASN A 300 -0.51 -7.97 29.17
N SER A 301 0.23 -7.44 28.19
CA SER A 301 0.43 -8.07 26.87
C SER A 301 1.54 -9.12 26.86
N PHE A 302 1.16 -10.33 26.43
CA PHE A 302 2.10 -11.31 25.92
C PHE A 302 2.97 -10.65 24.85
N LYS A 303 4.28 -10.88 24.93
CA LYS A 303 5.26 -10.38 23.95
C LYS A 303 6.13 -11.56 23.53
N LEU A 304 6.02 -11.95 22.26
CA LEU A 304 6.85 -13.01 21.70
C LEU A 304 8.32 -12.58 21.68
N ASN A 305 9.21 -13.46 22.14
CA ASN A 305 10.66 -13.26 22.06
C ASN A 305 11.25 -14.11 20.93
N ILE A 306 11.89 -13.44 19.96
CA ILE A 306 12.54 -14.07 18.79
C ILE A 306 14.06 -13.88 18.78
N SER A 307 14.67 -13.33 19.83
CA SER A 307 16.10 -12.99 19.82
C SER A 307 17.01 -14.21 19.65
N SER A 308 16.58 -15.38 20.12
CA SER A 308 17.33 -16.64 19.96
C SER A 308 17.52 -17.01 18.49
N ILE A 309 16.45 -16.93 17.68
CA ILE A 309 16.53 -17.27 16.26
C ILE A 309 17.26 -16.19 15.45
N GLU A 310 17.11 -14.92 15.83
CA GLU A 310 17.86 -13.81 15.23
C GLU A 310 19.38 -13.98 15.45
N ASN A 311 19.78 -14.25 16.69
CA ASN A 311 21.18 -14.49 17.04
C ASN A 311 21.75 -15.72 16.31
N ALA A 312 20.95 -16.78 16.15
CA ALA A 312 21.37 -17.97 15.40
C ALA A 312 21.64 -17.64 13.92
N VAL A 313 20.78 -16.82 13.30
CA VAL A 313 20.96 -16.39 11.91
C VAL A 313 22.21 -15.54 11.75
N GLU A 314 22.43 -14.56 12.63
CA GLU A 314 23.62 -13.71 12.57
C GLU A 314 24.90 -14.51 12.84
N TYR A 315 24.89 -15.43 13.80
CA TYR A 315 26.01 -16.34 14.04
C TYR A 315 26.34 -17.16 12.79
N GLN A 316 25.33 -17.72 12.12
CA GLN A 316 25.53 -18.49 10.90
C GLN A 316 26.12 -17.64 9.76
N LYS A 317 25.67 -16.40 9.60
CA LYS A 317 26.27 -15.44 8.64
C LYS A 317 27.73 -15.15 8.98
N GLU A 318 28.03 -14.92 10.26
CA GLU A 318 29.40 -14.67 10.71
C GLU A 318 30.35 -15.85 10.43
N LEU A 319 29.89 -17.09 10.63
CA LEU A 319 30.70 -18.28 10.31
C LEU A 319 31.10 -18.31 8.83
N ILE A 320 30.16 -17.97 7.93
CA ILE A 320 30.43 -17.90 6.49
C ILE A 320 31.43 -16.77 6.20
N VAL A 321 31.20 -15.56 6.73
CA VAL A 321 32.09 -14.40 6.54
C VAL A 321 33.51 -14.68 7.02
N LYS A 322 33.66 -15.31 8.19
CA LYS A 322 34.96 -15.66 8.80
C LYS A 322 35.59 -16.90 8.18
N LYS A 323 34.90 -17.58 7.25
CA LYS A 323 35.25 -18.90 6.71
C LYS A 323 35.51 -19.96 7.80
N ASP A 324 34.84 -19.83 8.95
CA ASP A 324 34.91 -20.77 10.07
C ASP A 324 33.85 -21.88 9.94
N THR A 325 33.72 -22.42 8.73
CA THR A 325 32.66 -23.36 8.35
C THR A 325 33.09 -24.83 8.50
N GLY A 326 34.17 -25.10 9.24
CA GLY A 326 34.69 -26.47 9.43
C GLY A 326 35.20 -27.11 8.13
N LYS A 327 35.88 -26.34 7.27
CA LYS A 327 36.38 -26.72 5.93
C LYS A 327 35.32 -26.87 4.83
N LYS A 328 34.04 -26.59 5.14
CA LYS A 328 32.98 -26.60 4.13
C LYS A 328 33.17 -25.50 3.09
N LYS A 329 32.86 -25.81 1.83
CA LYS A 329 32.71 -24.78 0.79
C LYS A 329 31.55 -23.86 1.12
N THR A 330 31.69 -22.57 0.83
CA THR A 330 30.67 -21.56 1.06
C THR A 330 29.93 -21.29 -0.25
N VAL A 331 28.64 -21.59 -0.29
CA VAL A 331 27.82 -21.41 -1.49
C VAL A 331 26.70 -20.43 -1.21
N ALA A 332 26.30 -19.66 -2.21
CA ALA A 332 25.12 -18.84 -2.10
C ALA A 332 24.09 -19.15 -3.17
N TYR A 333 22.84 -18.74 -2.93
CA TYR A 333 21.77 -18.86 -3.90
C TYR A 333 20.80 -17.68 -3.86
N THR A 334 20.09 -17.42 -4.96
CA THR A 334 19.28 -16.17 -5.09
C THR A 334 17.79 -16.37 -5.17
N CYS A 335 17.31 -17.62 -5.27
CA CYS A 335 15.89 -17.90 -5.49
C CYS A 335 15.33 -18.93 -4.51
N ALA A 336 14.07 -18.75 -4.10
CA ALA A 336 13.34 -19.74 -3.31
C ALA A 336 13.06 -21.06 -4.08
N TYR A 337 13.33 -21.10 -5.40
CA TYR A 337 13.21 -22.32 -6.21
C TYR A 337 14.49 -23.16 -6.25
N VAL A 338 15.56 -22.76 -5.56
CA VAL A 338 16.73 -23.61 -5.40
C VAL A 338 16.40 -24.74 -4.40
N PRO A 339 16.61 -26.03 -4.76
CA PRO A 339 16.38 -27.18 -3.87
C PRO A 339 17.35 -27.18 -2.68
N ILE A 340 16.93 -26.61 -1.55
CA ILE A 340 17.78 -26.47 -0.36
C ILE A 340 18.02 -27.81 0.33
N GLU A 341 17.14 -28.79 0.13
CA GLU A 341 17.30 -30.16 0.62
C GLU A 341 18.56 -30.81 0.02
N ILE A 342 18.90 -30.46 -1.22
CA ILE A 342 20.10 -30.96 -1.90
C ILE A 342 21.33 -30.21 -1.38
N LEU A 343 21.25 -28.89 -1.20
CA LEU A 343 22.32 -28.09 -0.58
C LEU A 343 22.65 -28.59 0.83
N ALA A 344 21.64 -28.85 1.65
CA ALA A 344 21.80 -29.38 3.00
C ALA A 344 22.30 -30.83 3.04
N SER A 345 22.20 -31.55 1.92
CA SER A 345 22.77 -32.89 1.76
C SER A 345 24.23 -32.86 1.30
N ALA A 346 24.71 -31.71 0.82
CA ALA A 346 26.10 -31.49 0.43
C ALA A 346 26.92 -30.95 1.62
N ASN A 347 28.23 -31.19 1.60
CA ASN A 347 29.15 -30.69 2.63
C ASN A 347 29.50 -29.19 2.41
N VAL A 348 28.46 -28.34 2.36
CA VAL A 348 28.56 -26.90 2.11
C VAL A 348 27.92 -26.10 3.24
N ALA A 349 28.38 -24.86 3.41
CA ALA A 349 27.66 -23.83 4.15
C ALA A 349 26.93 -22.94 3.14
N HIS A 350 25.60 -22.85 3.22
CA HIS A 350 24.80 -22.13 2.24
C HIS A 350 24.20 -20.83 2.78
N TYR A 351 24.05 -19.82 1.92
CA TYR A 351 23.45 -18.53 2.23
C TYR A 351 22.54 -18.05 1.10
N ARG A 352 21.35 -17.52 1.40
CA ARG A 352 20.51 -16.90 0.38
C ARG A 352 20.85 -15.42 0.21
N ILE A 353 21.29 -15.00 -0.98
CA ILE A 353 21.49 -13.57 -1.28
C ILE A 353 20.14 -12.93 -1.58
N MET A 354 19.54 -12.34 -0.55
CA MET A 354 18.25 -11.66 -0.67
C MET A 354 18.14 -10.39 0.20
N HIS A 355 19.23 -9.60 0.32
CA HIS A 355 19.23 -8.38 1.13
C HIS A 355 18.80 -7.13 0.35
N ALA A 356 18.23 -6.20 1.10
CA ALA A 356 18.04 -4.82 0.66
C ALA A 356 19.37 -4.08 0.76
N GLY A 357 19.98 -3.78 -0.39
CA GLY A 357 21.23 -3.04 -0.46
C GLY A 357 21.05 -1.59 -0.03
N ASN A 358 22.09 -1.02 0.57
CA ASN A 358 22.14 0.42 0.80
C ASN A 358 22.34 1.19 -0.53
N GLN A 359 22.33 2.53 -0.46
CA GLN A 359 22.44 3.36 -1.66
C GLN A 359 23.74 3.11 -2.44
N ASP A 360 24.86 2.86 -1.75
CA ASP A 360 26.16 2.60 -2.38
C ASP A 360 26.14 1.26 -3.14
N GLU A 361 25.55 0.22 -2.55
CA GLU A 361 25.37 -1.08 -3.19
C GLU A 361 24.45 -0.97 -4.41
N ILE A 362 23.34 -0.24 -4.30
CA ILE A 362 22.42 -0.02 -5.43
C ILE A 362 23.13 0.70 -6.57
N MET A 363 23.85 1.79 -6.29
CA MET A 363 24.59 2.55 -7.29
C MET A 363 25.72 1.72 -7.92
N ALA A 364 26.42 0.91 -7.13
CA ALA A 364 27.44 0.00 -7.63
C ALA A 364 26.83 -1.02 -8.60
N GLY A 365 25.75 -1.70 -8.21
CA GLY A 365 25.06 -2.65 -9.10
C GLY A 365 24.52 -1.99 -10.37
N GLU A 366 24.00 -0.77 -10.25
CA GLU A 366 23.46 0.02 -11.36
C GLU A 366 24.49 0.33 -12.45
N SER A 367 25.79 0.42 -12.09
CA SER A 367 26.87 0.66 -13.05
C SER A 367 26.94 -0.39 -14.18
N LEU A 368 26.42 -1.61 -13.93
CA LEU A 368 26.33 -2.69 -14.91
C LEU A 368 24.90 -2.97 -15.37
N THR A 369 23.91 -2.90 -14.48
CA THR A 369 22.53 -3.28 -14.80
C THR A 369 21.70 -2.16 -15.43
N GLN A 370 22.19 -0.92 -15.41
CA GLN A 370 21.42 0.30 -15.70
C GLN A 370 20.25 0.51 -14.71
N SER A 371 19.57 1.64 -14.83
CA SER A 371 18.51 2.08 -13.92
C SER A 371 17.23 1.23 -13.98
N VAL A 372 17.07 0.43 -15.03
CA VAL A 372 15.83 -0.34 -15.34
C VAL A 372 15.78 -1.73 -14.71
N PHE A 373 16.77 -2.11 -13.91
CA PHE A 373 16.74 -3.35 -13.12
C PHE A 373 16.14 -3.11 -11.75
N CYS A 374 15.49 -4.13 -11.19
CA CYS A 374 14.92 -4.00 -9.84
C CYS A 374 16.03 -3.94 -8.78
N ASP A 375 15.73 -3.25 -7.68
CA ASP A 375 16.71 -3.00 -6.61
C ASP A 375 17.26 -4.26 -5.95
N LEU A 376 16.52 -5.37 -5.91
CA LEU A 376 17.07 -6.64 -5.45
C LEU A 376 18.26 -7.08 -6.30
N THR A 377 18.12 -7.02 -7.62
CA THR A 377 19.16 -7.47 -8.55
C THR A 377 20.37 -6.55 -8.55
N LYS A 378 20.13 -5.24 -8.40
CA LYS A 378 21.18 -4.24 -8.16
C LYS A 378 21.91 -4.49 -6.84
N SER A 379 21.18 -4.80 -5.77
CA SER A 379 21.77 -5.11 -4.45
C SER A 379 22.64 -6.36 -4.49
N VAL A 380 22.18 -7.43 -5.15
CA VAL A 380 22.95 -8.66 -5.32
C VAL A 380 24.27 -8.34 -6.04
N LEU A 381 24.23 -7.70 -7.21
CA LEU A 381 25.44 -7.38 -7.96
C LEU A 381 26.34 -6.38 -7.22
N GLY A 382 25.74 -5.36 -6.63
CA GLY A 382 26.41 -4.33 -5.84
C GLY A 382 27.18 -4.90 -4.66
N SER A 383 26.67 -5.96 -4.02
CA SER A 383 27.38 -6.62 -2.92
C SER A 383 28.70 -7.28 -3.36
N PHE A 384 28.80 -7.74 -4.62
CA PHE A 384 30.06 -8.23 -5.18
C PHE A 384 31.00 -7.09 -5.58
N ILE A 385 30.47 -6.04 -6.20
CA ILE A 385 31.26 -4.87 -6.62
C ILE A 385 31.88 -4.13 -5.43
N THR A 386 31.11 -4.01 -4.34
CA THR A 386 31.53 -3.34 -3.11
C THR A 386 32.28 -4.28 -2.15
N GLU A 387 32.54 -5.52 -2.58
CA GLU A 387 33.24 -6.55 -1.80
C GLU A 387 32.67 -6.74 -0.39
N LYS A 388 31.33 -6.81 -0.27
CA LYS A 388 30.71 -7.08 1.03
C LYS A 388 31.30 -8.37 1.63
N PRO A 389 31.55 -8.42 2.94
CA PRO A 389 32.24 -9.57 3.55
C PRO A 389 31.60 -10.92 3.22
N ILE A 390 30.26 -10.97 3.16
CA ILE A 390 29.54 -12.19 2.81
C ILE A 390 29.77 -12.59 1.35
N ALA A 391 29.80 -11.64 0.41
CA ALA A 391 30.00 -11.88 -1.01
C ALA A 391 31.45 -12.31 -1.31
N ALA A 392 32.42 -11.66 -0.66
CA ALA A 392 33.85 -12.00 -0.76
C ALA A 392 34.18 -13.37 -0.16
N ALA A 393 33.34 -13.89 0.74
CA ALA A 393 33.53 -15.18 1.38
C ALA A 393 33.04 -16.37 0.54
N LEU A 394 32.31 -16.16 -0.56
CA LEU A 394 31.67 -17.23 -1.35
C LEU A 394 32.67 -17.95 -2.27
N ASP A 395 32.53 -19.27 -2.35
CA ASP A 395 33.22 -20.11 -3.33
C ASP A 395 32.40 -20.29 -4.63
N HIS A 396 31.06 -20.28 -4.54
CA HIS A 396 30.16 -20.45 -5.70
C HIS A 396 28.78 -19.82 -5.48
N VAL A 397 28.09 -19.46 -6.56
CA VAL A 397 26.70 -18.98 -6.54
C VAL A 397 25.80 -19.83 -7.44
N TYR A 398 24.66 -20.27 -6.92
CA TYR A 398 23.67 -21.03 -7.67
C TYR A 398 22.36 -20.25 -7.83
N THR A 399 21.72 -20.39 -8.99
CA THR A 399 20.35 -19.90 -9.14
C THR A 399 19.54 -20.84 -10.00
N PHE A 400 18.25 -20.94 -9.69
CA PHE A 400 17.26 -21.53 -10.55
C PHE A 400 16.50 -20.38 -11.21
N PHE A 401 16.73 -20.23 -12.52
CA PHE A 401 16.30 -19.11 -13.33
C PHE A 401 14.80 -18.85 -13.18
N THR A 402 14.47 -17.67 -12.66
CA THR A 402 13.08 -17.24 -12.47
C THR A 402 12.73 -15.97 -13.23
N CYS A 403 13.49 -14.88 -13.07
CA CYS A 403 13.30 -13.62 -13.79
C CYS A 403 14.53 -13.23 -14.61
N ASP A 404 14.31 -12.46 -15.67
CA ASP A 404 15.36 -12.07 -16.62
C ASP A 404 16.43 -11.18 -15.96
N CYS A 405 16.02 -10.27 -15.06
CA CYS A 405 16.96 -9.42 -14.32
C CYS A 405 17.94 -10.26 -13.49
N MET A 406 17.44 -11.21 -12.69
CA MET A 406 18.31 -12.05 -11.86
C MET A 406 19.21 -12.94 -12.69
N ARG A 407 18.72 -13.46 -13.83
CA ARG A 407 19.57 -14.21 -14.77
C ARG A 407 20.77 -13.40 -15.22
N LYS A 408 20.53 -12.18 -15.71
CA LYS A 408 21.59 -11.29 -16.19
C LYS A 408 22.53 -10.87 -15.07
N THR A 409 22.01 -10.65 -13.87
CA THR A 409 22.82 -10.41 -12.68
C THR A 409 23.76 -11.59 -12.40
N ILE A 410 23.28 -12.84 -12.42
CA ILE A 410 24.12 -14.00 -12.13
C ILE A 410 25.10 -14.32 -13.26
N GLU A 411 24.72 -14.09 -14.52
CA GLU A 411 25.68 -14.13 -15.65
C GLU A 411 26.82 -13.12 -15.43
N ALA A 412 26.51 -11.89 -14.98
CA ALA A 412 27.52 -10.89 -14.65
C ALA A 412 28.37 -11.27 -13.42
N VAL A 413 27.77 -11.92 -12.41
CA VAL A 413 28.50 -12.46 -11.25
C VAL A 413 29.54 -13.49 -11.70
N ASN A 414 29.13 -14.47 -12.51
CA ASN A 414 30.00 -15.51 -13.04
C ASN A 414 31.17 -14.97 -13.88
N SER A 415 30.89 -13.95 -14.72
CA SER A 415 31.90 -13.40 -15.62
C SER A 415 32.98 -12.58 -14.93
N ASN A 416 32.70 -12.02 -13.73
CA ASN A 416 33.54 -10.96 -13.17
C ASN A 416 33.97 -11.18 -11.70
N TYR A 417 33.28 -12.01 -10.91
CA TYR A 417 33.49 -12.04 -9.46
C TYR A 417 33.70 -13.44 -8.90
N VAL A 418 32.65 -14.26 -8.85
CA VAL A 418 32.68 -15.62 -8.28
C VAL A 418 32.02 -16.58 -9.26
N PRO A 419 32.53 -17.82 -9.42
CA PRO A 419 31.86 -18.83 -10.23
C PRO A 419 30.38 -18.94 -9.89
N ALA A 420 29.53 -18.94 -10.91
CA ALA A 420 28.10 -19.08 -10.72
C ALA A 420 27.44 -19.95 -11.78
N THR A 421 26.55 -20.83 -11.34
CA THR A 421 25.79 -21.74 -12.22
C THR A 421 24.31 -21.38 -12.22
N ILE A 422 23.73 -21.36 -13.43
CA ILE A 422 22.31 -21.09 -13.66
C ILE A 422 21.64 -22.39 -14.13
N TYR A 423 20.70 -22.87 -13.31
CA TYR A 423 19.77 -23.93 -13.65
C TYR A 423 18.44 -23.35 -14.10
N ASN A 424 17.64 -24.10 -14.82
CA ASN A 424 16.35 -23.66 -15.33
C ASN A 424 15.19 -24.21 -14.49
N MET A 425 14.37 -23.30 -13.95
CA MET A 425 13.07 -23.67 -13.38
C MET A 425 12.01 -23.65 -14.48
N PRO A 426 11.41 -24.80 -14.84
CA PRO A 426 10.36 -24.86 -15.84
C PRO A 426 9.14 -24.03 -15.43
N ARG A 427 8.38 -23.56 -16.42
CA ARG A 427 7.28 -22.61 -16.22
C ARG A 427 5.91 -23.30 -16.06
N LEU A 428 5.71 -24.44 -16.73
CA LEU A 428 4.42 -25.13 -16.84
C LEU A 428 4.28 -26.17 -15.73
N LEU A 429 3.31 -25.98 -14.85
CA LEU A 429 3.18 -26.74 -13.60
C LEU A 429 2.66 -28.18 -13.77
N LYS A 430 1.85 -28.43 -14.79
CA LYS A 430 1.16 -29.73 -15.01
C LYS A 430 1.67 -30.47 -16.25
N ASP A 431 2.80 -30.05 -16.80
CA ASP A 431 3.38 -30.63 -18.02
C ASP A 431 4.42 -31.70 -17.65
N GLU A 432 4.24 -32.93 -18.13
CA GLU A 432 5.14 -34.06 -17.81
C GLU A 432 6.54 -33.86 -18.40
N SER A 433 6.66 -33.32 -19.61
CA SER A 433 7.97 -33.06 -20.24
C SER A 433 8.80 -32.05 -19.44
N GLN A 434 8.12 -31.08 -18.81
CA GLN A 434 8.79 -30.12 -17.92
C GLN A 434 9.14 -30.72 -16.56
N GLU A 435 8.46 -31.77 -16.11
CA GLU A 435 8.89 -32.55 -14.94
C GLU A 435 10.22 -33.25 -15.21
N GLU A 436 10.29 -33.97 -16.33
CA GLU A 436 11.48 -34.73 -16.73
C GLU A 436 12.68 -33.81 -16.99
N TYR A 437 12.44 -32.67 -17.65
CA TYR A 437 13.46 -31.64 -17.82
C TYR A 437 13.97 -31.12 -16.48
N TYR A 438 13.06 -30.84 -15.52
CA TYR A 438 13.47 -30.35 -14.21
C TYR A 438 14.27 -31.38 -13.42
N ILE A 439 13.89 -32.65 -13.49
CA ILE A 439 14.66 -33.76 -12.89
C ILE A 439 16.10 -33.74 -13.42
N THR A 440 16.29 -33.53 -14.72
CA THR A 440 17.62 -33.44 -15.34
C THR A 440 18.43 -32.26 -14.78
N GLU A 441 17.81 -31.09 -14.62
CA GLU A 441 18.44 -29.91 -14.01
C GLU A 441 18.81 -30.15 -12.54
N ILE A 442 17.94 -30.84 -11.78
CA ILE A 442 18.18 -31.19 -10.39
C ILE A 442 19.33 -32.20 -10.24
N GLU A 443 19.41 -33.20 -11.12
CA GLU A 443 20.51 -34.18 -11.13
C GLU A 443 21.84 -33.52 -11.49
N ALA A 444 21.84 -32.59 -12.46
CA ALA A 444 23.01 -31.78 -12.78
C ALA A 444 23.44 -30.92 -11.59
N PHE A 445 22.48 -30.30 -10.88
CA PHE A 445 22.76 -29.52 -9.67
C PHE A 445 23.40 -30.35 -8.56
N LYS A 446 22.90 -31.56 -8.31
CA LYS A 446 23.54 -32.50 -7.39
C LYS A 446 24.98 -32.78 -7.81
N LYS A 447 25.21 -33.09 -9.09
CA LYS A 447 26.54 -33.41 -9.61
C LYS A 447 27.53 -32.25 -9.46
N ASP A 448 27.11 -31.02 -9.76
CA ASP A 448 27.94 -29.83 -9.57
C ASP A 448 28.36 -29.65 -8.10
N LEU A 449 27.47 -29.93 -7.15
CA LEU A 449 27.80 -29.87 -5.71
C LEU A 449 28.79 -30.97 -5.31
N GLU A 450 28.66 -32.17 -5.87
CA GLU A 450 29.62 -33.27 -5.66
C GLU A 450 31.00 -32.90 -6.23
N GLU A 451 31.06 -32.27 -7.41
CA GLU A 451 32.31 -31.79 -8.01
C GLU A 451 32.93 -30.64 -7.19
N LEU A 452 32.12 -29.70 -6.70
CA LEU A 452 32.58 -28.57 -5.89
C LEU A 452 33.16 -29.01 -4.54
N THR A 453 32.52 -29.98 -3.89
CA THR A 453 32.90 -30.47 -2.56
C THR A 453 33.94 -31.59 -2.61
N GLY A 454 34.01 -32.34 -3.72
CA GLY A 454 34.77 -33.58 -3.83
C GLY A 454 34.13 -34.75 -3.05
N GLU A 455 32.89 -34.60 -2.58
CA GLU A 455 32.18 -35.59 -1.77
C GLU A 455 30.89 -36.03 -2.46
N LYS A 456 30.58 -37.32 -2.39
CA LYS A 456 29.35 -37.88 -2.96
C LYS A 456 28.14 -37.56 -2.08
N ILE A 457 27.04 -37.17 -2.70
CA ILE A 457 25.77 -36.91 -2.02
C ILE A 457 24.91 -38.18 -2.14
N GLU A 458 24.65 -38.83 -1.01
CA GLU A 458 23.81 -40.04 -0.99
C GLU A 458 22.33 -39.69 -1.11
N ASP A 459 21.60 -40.42 -1.97
CA ASP A 459 20.17 -40.20 -2.24
C ASP A 459 19.30 -40.35 -0.98
N ALA A 460 19.70 -41.23 -0.06
CA ALA A 460 19.05 -41.40 1.24
C ALA A 460 19.18 -40.16 2.12
N THR A 461 20.29 -39.42 2.02
CA THR A 461 20.50 -38.16 2.74
C THR A 461 19.57 -37.07 2.22
N ILE A 462 19.35 -37.01 0.90
CA ILE A 462 18.38 -36.08 0.30
C ILE A 462 16.96 -36.39 0.81
N SER A 463 16.57 -37.66 0.78
CA SER A 463 15.24 -38.09 1.29
C SER A 463 15.04 -37.78 2.78
N LYS A 464 16.11 -37.92 3.58
CA LYS A 464 16.11 -37.51 4.99
C LYS A 464 15.95 -35.99 5.14
N ASN A 465 16.67 -35.20 4.36
CA ASN A 465 16.56 -33.74 4.39
C ASN A 465 15.19 -33.26 3.91
N ILE A 466 14.55 -33.92 2.94
CA ILE A 466 13.15 -33.66 2.57
C ILE A 466 12.24 -33.77 3.80
N ALA A 467 12.39 -34.85 4.60
CA ALA A 467 11.59 -35.02 5.81
C ALA A 467 11.84 -33.89 6.84
N LEU A 468 13.09 -33.52 7.07
CA LEU A 468 13.46 -32.45 8.02
C LEU A 468 12.94 -31.08 7.57
N TYR A 469 13.09 -30.73 6.29
CA TYR A 469 12.57 -29.47 5.80
C TYR A 469 11.05 -29.43 5.73
N ASN A 470 10.37 -30.56 5.50
CA ASN A 470 8.91 -30.64 5.66
C ASN A 470 8.48 -30.39 7.11
N GLU A 471 9.24 -30.87 8.10
CA GLU A 471 8.99 -30.55 9.50
C GLU A 471 9.16 -29.05 9.79
N ALA A 472 10.22 -28.43 9.28
CA ALA A 472 10.39 -26.97 9.39
C ALA A 472 9.24 -26.19 8.70
N ARG A 473 8.79 -26.64 7.51
CA ARG A 473 7.63 -26.05 6.82
C ARG A 473 6.35 -26.18 7.65
N ARG A 474 6.13 -27.34 8.29
CA ARG A 474 5.00 -27.57 9.19
C ARG A 474 5.02 -26.58 10.37
N LEU A 475 6.15 -26.47 11.06
CA LEU A 475 6.32 -25.56 12.19
C LEU A 475 6.10 -24.09 11.79
N LEU A 476 6.64 -23.65 10.64
CA LEU A 476 6.40 -22.30 10.12
C LEU A 476 4.92 -22.04 9.80
N ARG A 477 4.22 -23.02 9.24
CA ARG A 477 2.76 -22.91 9.03
C ARG A 477 2.04 -22.76 10.36
N GLU A 478 2.34 -23.59 11.35
CA GLU A 478 1.70 -23.57 12.67
C GLU A 478 1.95 -22.25 13.42
N ILE A 479 3.20 -21.77 13.43
CA ILE A 479 3.54 -20.45 13.99
C ILE A 479 2.73 -19.34 13.31
N SER A 480 2.60 -19.39 11.98
CA SER A 480 1.79 -18.42 11.24
C SER A 480 0.30 -18.45 11.64
N GLU A 481 -0.25 -19.64 11.93
CA GLU A 481 -1.67 -19.83 12.22
C GLU A 481 -2.12 -19.15 13.52
N TYR A 482 -1.20 -18.80 14.43
CA TYR A 482 -1.47 -17.95 15.59
C TYR A 482 -1.86 -16.50 15.24
N ARG A 483 -1.90 -16.17 13.94
CA ARG A 483 -2.43 -14.90 13.43
C ARG A 483 -3.84 -15.03 12.87
N ILE A 484 -4.48 -16.21 12.86
CA ILE A 484 -5.80 -16.43 12.22
C ILE A 484 -6.99 -15.97 13.10
N LYS A 485 -6.92 -16.16 14.41
CA LYS A 485 -8.03 -15.90 15.34
C LYS A 485 -7.62 -14.90 16.40
N GLY A 486 -8.62 -14.15 16.90
CA GLY A 486 -8.43 -13.18 17.97
C GLY A 486 -7.46 -12.06 17.59
N THR A 487 -6.76 -11.55 18.59
CA THR A 487 -5.61 -10.66 18.43
C THR A 487 -4.38 -11.49 18.04
N PRO A 488 -3.70 -11.19 16.92
CA PRO A 488 -2.48 -11.90 16.53
C PRO A 488 -1.43 -11.88 17.64
N LEU A 489 -0.86 -13.05 17.95
CA LEU A 489 0.13 -13.20 19.02
C LEU A 489 1.57 -12.85 18.59
N LEU A 490 1.75 -12.64 17.29
CA LEU A 490 2.99 -12.19 16.67
C LEU A 490 2.67 -11.23 15.53
N THR A 491 3.54 -10.25 15.34
CA THR A 491 3.43 -9.27 14.27
C THR A 491 3.85 -9.89 12.93
N GLY A 492 3.51 -9.25 11.81
CA GLY A 492 3.99 -9.70 10.51
C GLY A 492 5.49 -9.51 10.36
N SER A 493 6.04 -8.42 10.92
CA SER A 493 7.49 -8.20 11.00
C SER A 493 8.22 -9.31 11.75
N GLN A 494 7.69 -9.77 12.88
CA GLN A 494 8.25 -10.91 13.62
C GLN A 494 8.17 -12.20 12.80
N PHE A 495 7.01 -12.49 12.20
CA PHE A 495 6.88 -13.69 11.37
C PHE A 495 7.80 -13.65 10.16
N GLN A 496 7.99 -12.49 9.53
CA GLN A 496 8.92 -12.32 8.42
C GLN A 496 10.34 -12.69 8.83
N THR A 497 10.84 -12.18 9.96
CA THR A 497 12.16 -12.56 10.49
C THR A 497 12.27 -14.06 10.74
N ILE A 498 11.23 -14.67 11.33
CA ILE A 498 11.18 -16.12 11.57
C ILE A 498 11.22 -16.89 10.24
N ALA A 499 10.41 -16.50 9.27
CA ALA A 499 10.36 -17.10 7.93
C ALA A 499 11.71 -17.00 7.21
N HIS A 500 12.42 -15.89 7.36
CA HIS A 500 13.73 -15.68 6.73
C HIS A 500 14.80 -16.65 7.27
N SER A 501 14.71 -17.03 8.55
CA SER A 501 15.66 -17.98 9.16
C SER A 501 15.75 -19.32 8.42
N PHE A 502 14.66 -19.75 7.77
CA PHE A 502 14.59 -20.95 6.94
C PHE A 502 15.66 -21.00 5.83
N PHE A 503 16.05 -19.83 5.31
CA PHE A 503 17.00 -19.73 4.20
C PHE A 503 18.47 -19.69 4.65
N TYR A 504 18.72 -19.59 5.96
CA TYR A 504 20.04 -19.37 6.54
C TYR A 504 20.48 -20.49 7.47
N LEU A 505 19.60 -20.96 8.34
CA LEU A 505 19.95 -21.90 9.38
C LEU A 505 20.07 -23.34 8.86
N PRO A 506 21.02 -24.13 9.39
CA PRO A 506 20.96 -25.58 9.30
C PRO A 506 19.61 -26.11 9.82
N VAL A 507 19.03 -27.11 9.15
CA VAL A 507 17.64 -27.52 9.39
C VAL A 507 17.36 -28.03 10.81
N ASP A 508 18.34 -28.65 11.46
CA ASP A 508 18.24 -29.11 12.85
C ASP A 508 18.22 -27.95 13.84
N VAL A 509 19.07 -26.93 13.63
CA VAL A 509 19.05 -25.68 14.41
C VAL A 509 17.74 -24.95 14.18
N LEU A 510 17.29 -24.86 12.93
CA LEU A 510 16.03 -24.23 12.55
C LEU A 510 14.84 -24.87 13.27
N ILE A 511 14.68 -26.20 13.19
CA ILE A 511 13.57 -26.91 13.85
C ILE A 511 13.57 -26.63 15.35
N ASN A 512 14.74 -26.66 16.00
CA ASN A 512 14.84 -26.39 17.43
C ASN A 512 14.43 -24.95 17.79
N GLU A 513 14.85 -23.95 17.00
CA GLU A 513 14.45 -22.56 17.23
C GLU A 513 12.95 -22.32 16.95
N LEU A 514 12.41 -22.94 15.91
CA LEU A 514 10.97 -22.86 15.60
C LEU A 514 10.14 -23.51 16.71
N GLN A 515 10.58 -24.65 17.28
CA GLN A 515 9.88 -25.29 18.39
C GLN A 515 9.86 -24.39 19.63
N LYS A 516 10.97 -23.72 19.98
CA LYS A 516 11.00 -22.76 21.10
C LYS A 516 10.02 -21.59 20.91
N ILE A 517 9.80 -21.15 19.67
CA ILE A 517 8.83 -20.10 19.34
C ILE A 517 7.41 -20.64 19.48
N LEU A 518 7.15 -21.84 18.97
CA LEU A 518 5.85 -22.50 19.07
C LEU A 518 5.46 -22.73 20.53
N ASP A 519 6.39 -23.20 21.37
CA ASP A 519 6.18 -23.40 22.81
C ASP A 519 5.79 -22.08 23.51
N GLN A 520 6.38 -20.95 23.12
CA GLN A 520 6.00 -19.63 23.66
C GLN A 520 4.56 -19.25 23.27
N LEU A 521 4.17 -19.51 22.02
CA LEU A 521 2.84 -19.19 21.49
C LEU A 521 1.75 -20.08 22.11
N GLU A 522 2.03 -21.37 22.31
CA GLU A 522 1.11 -22.31 22.97
C GLU A 522 0.79 -21.91 24.42
N ASN A 523 1.76 -21.28 25.10
CA ASN A 523 1.61 -20.82 26.48
C ASN A 523 1.00 -19.41 26.60
N ALA A 524 0.67 -18.76 25.48
CA ALA A 524 0.09 -17.42 25.48
C ALA A 524 -1.43 -17.44 25.72
N TYR A 525 -1.95 -16.43 26.42
CA TYR A 525 -3.39 -16.27 26.64
C TYR A 525 -4.01 -15.36 25.57
N ASP A 526 -5.06 -15.84 24.88
CA ASP A 526 -5.81 -15.06 23.90
C ASP A 526 -6.57 -13.91 24.59
N LYS A 527 -6.24 -12.68 24.19
CA LYS A 527 -6.79 -11.45 24.77
C LYS A 527 -8.17 -11.07 24.24
N GLY A 528 -8.78 -11.89 23.39
CA GLY A 528 -10.07 -11.60 22.78
C GLY A 528 -9.92 -11.00 21.38
N LYS A 529 -10.91 -10.22 20.94
CA LYS A 529 -10.98 -9.72 19.55
C LYS A 529 -10.18 -8.43 19.38
N SER A 530 -9.19 -8.44 18.47
CA SER A 530 -8.59 -7.22 17.93
C SER A 530 -9.56 -6.54 16.96
N HIS A 531 -9.74 -5.23 17.12
CA HIS A 531 -10.51 -4.37 16.19
C HIS A 531 -9.62 -3.75 15.10
N ARG A 532 -8.33 -4.12 15.01
CA ARG A 532 -7.40 -3.63 13.99
C ARG A 532 -7.61 -4.28 12.63
N PRO A 533 -7.48 -3.55 11.50
CA PRO A 533 -7.54 -4.12 10.16
C PRO A 533 -6.51 -5.24 9.95
N ARG A 534 -6.91 -6.34 9.33
CA ARG A 534 -6.09 -7.54 9.09
C ARG A 534 -5.63 -7.54 7.64
N ILE A 535 -4.33 -7.53 7.44
CA ILE A 535 -3.70 -7.25 6.14
C ILE A 535 -3.01 -8.49 5.58
N LEU A 536 -3.30 -8.80 4.31
CA LEU A 536 -2.49 -9.70 3.49
C LEU A 536 -1.41 -8.89 2.77
N LEU A 537 -0.15 -9.18 3.03
CA LEU A 537 0.97 -8.57 2.32
C LEU A 537 1.43 -9.48 1.17
N ALA A 538 1.03 -9.16 -0.05
CA ALA A 538 1.23 -10.01 -1.22
C ALA A 538 2.16 -9.38 -2.24
N GLY A 539 2.71 -10.21 -3.13
CA GLY A 539 3.41 -9.77 -4.33
C GLY A 539 4.88 -10.16 -4.36
N GLY A 540 5.72 -9.18 -4.69
CA GLY A 540 7.17 -9.31 -4.82
C GLY A 540 7.85 -9.62 -3.50
N ILE A 541 9.16 -9.87 -3.57
CA ILE A 541 9.98 -10.16 -2.40
C ILE A 541 10.06 -8.95 -1.45
N LEU A 542 9.97 -9.23 -0.16
CA LEU A 542 10.45 -8.33 0.89
C LEU A 542 11.80 -8.87 1.35
N ALA A 543 12.86 -8.21 0.92
CA ALA A 543 14.24 -8.63 1.15
C ALA A 543 14.67 -8.42 2.61
N ASP A 544 15.74 -9.09 3.04
CA ASP A 544 16.36 -8.84 4.35
C ASP A 544 16.73 -7.37 4.48
N GLY A 545 16.18 -6.70 5.49
CA GLY A 545 16.38 -5.27 5.73
C GLY A 545 15.37 -4.34 5.03
N ASP A 546 14.50 -4.86 4.16
CA ASP A 546 13.36 -4.12 3.61
C ASP A 546 12.15 -4.17 4.56
N ASN A 547 12.25 -3.42 5.66
CA ASN A 547 11.20 -3.34 6.68
C ASN A 547 10.28 -2.12 6.48
N LYS A 548 10.46 -1.37 5.39
CA LYS A 548 9.78 -0.08 5.17
C LYS A 548 8.26 -0.25 5.18
N LEU A 549 7.75 -1.19 4.39
CA LEU A 549 6.32 -1.38 4.25
C LEU A 549 5.69 -2.03 5.49
N THR A 550 6.34 -3.04 6.07
CA THR A 550 5.85 -3.70 7.29
C THR A 550 5.77 -2.72 8.45
N SER A 551 6.81 -1.90 8.65
CA SER A 551 6.83 -0.87 9.69
C SER A 551 5.74 0.19 9.48
N ILE A 552 5.51 0.64 8.25
CA ILE A 552 4.44 1.61 7.96
C ILE A 552 3.07 1.05 8.35
N ILE A 553 2.75 -0.17 7.93
CA ILE A 553 1.43 -0.78 8.18
C ILE A 553 1.22 -1.03 9.67
N GLU A 554 2.20 -1.60 10.36
CA GLU A 554 2.08 -1.92 11.79
C GLU A 554 2.02 -0.66 12.68
N ASN A 555 2.76 0.40 12.32
CA ASN A 555 2.70 1.70 13.00
C ASN A 555 1.36 2.43 12.79
N LEU A 556 0.60 2.08 11.74
CA LEU A 556 -0.75 2.57 11.50
C LEU A 556 -1.83 1.69 12.16
N GLU A 557 -1.43 0.90 13.16
CA GLU A 557 -2.31 0.02 13.95
C GLU A 557 -3.09 -1.01 13.12
N ALA A 558 -2.45 -1.57 12.10
CA ALA A 558 -2.98 -2.70 11.34
C ALA A 558 -2.13 -3.96 11.55
N ASP A 559 -2.79 -5.12 11.55
CA ASP A 559 -2.18 -6.41 11.79
C ASP A 559 -1.85 -7.09 10.46
N ILE A 560 -0.56 -7.29 10.14
CA ILE A 560 -0.15 -8.12 9.01
C ILE A 560 -0.28 -9.59 9.42
N VAL A 561 -1.27 -10.28 8.86
CA VAL A 561 -1.64 -11.64 9.29
C VAL A 561 -1.14 -12.73 8.36
N ALA A 562 -0.74 -12.37 7.14
CA ALA A 562 -0.18 -13.30 6.16
C ALA A 562 0.70 -12.58 5.12
N GLU A 563 1.75 -13.25 4.66
CA GLU A 563 2.68 -12.76 3.64
C GLU A 563 2.67 -13.70 2.42
N ASP A 564 2.01 -13.30 1.32
CA ASP A 564 2.03 -14.02 0.05
C ASP A 564 3.21 -13.56 -0.83
N ASN A 565 4.42 -13.93 -0.44
CA ASN A 565 5.63 -13.71 -1.23
C ASN A 565 6.69 -14.81 -0.98
N CYS A 566 7.81 -14.78 -1.70
CA CYS A 566 8.84 -15.82 -1.68
C CYS A 566 9.82 -15.76 -0.48
N ALA A 567 9.66 -14.77 0.40
CA ALA A 567 10.31 -14.69 1.70
C ALA A 567 9.29 -14.83 2.86
N GLY A 568 7.99 -14.87 2.53
CA GLY A 568 6.88 -15.19 3.42
C GLY A 568 6.38 -16.62 3.25
N LEU A 569 5.05 -16.82 3.28
CA LEU A 569 4.42 -18.15 3.38
C LEU A 569 4.57 -19.06 2.15
N ARG A 570 4.81 -18.53 0.95
CA ARG A 570 4.73 -19.33 -0.29
C ARG A 570 5.55 -20.63 -0.26
N PRO A 571 6.83 -20.63 0.16
CA PRO A 571 7.67 -21.83 0.17
C PRO A 571 7.25 -22.87 1.21
N PHE A 572 6.34 -22.49 2.12
CA PHE A 572 5.92 -23.32 3.26
C PHE A 572 4.47 -23.78 3.13
N THR A 573 3.71 -23.30 2.13
CA THR A 573 2.28 -23.64 1.97
C THR A 573 1.99 -25.12 1.80
N ARG A 574 2.96 -25.90 1.30
CA ARG A 574 2.83 -27.33 1.03
C ARG A 574 4.13 -28.05 1.37
N ASP A 575 4.00 -29.33 1.66
CA ASP A 575 5.14 -30.22 1.84
C ASP A 575 5.62 -30.75 0.49
N ILE A 576 6.90 -31.07 0.42
CA ILE A 576 7.47 -31.84 -0.69
C ILE A 576 7.07 -33.31 -0.49
N PRO A 577 6.58 -34.02 -1.51
CA PRO A 577 6.34 -35.46 -1.41
C PRO A 577 7.60 -36.18 -0.89
N ASN A 578 7.43 -37.26 -0.13
CA ASN A 578 8.56 -38.06 0.34
C ASN A 578 8.24 -39.53 0.07
N THR A 579 8.24 -39.89 -1.21
CA THR A 579 7.86 -41.21 -1.71
C THR A 579 9.05 -42.16 -1.83
N GLY A 580 10.27 -41.63 -1.66
CA GLY A 580 11.53 -42.36 -1.79
C GLY A 580 12.21 -42.19 -3.15
N ASP A 581 11.51 -41.60 -4.13
CA ASP A 581 12.12 -41.12 -5.39
C ASP A 581 12.39 -39.62 -5.25
N TRP A 582 13.51 -39.29 -4.58
CA TRP A 582 13.86 -37.90 -4.23
C TRP A 582 13.83 -36.95 -5.43
N LYS A 583 14.10 -37.45 -6.64
CA LYS A 583 14.11 -36.65 -7.88
C LYS A 583 12.70 -36.19 -8.23
N LYS A 584 11.75 -37.13 -8.29
CA LYS A 584 10.34 -36.81 -8.53
C LYS A 584 9.75 -36.02 -7.38
N ASP A 585 10.13 -36.34 -6.16
CA ASP A 585 9.68 -35.67 -4.95
C ASP A 585 10.06 -34.18 -4.99
N ILE A 586 11.34 -33.83 -5.16
CA ILE A 586 11.80 -32.44 -5.31
C ILE A 586 11.15 -31.77 -6.52
N ALA A 587 11.15 -32.44 -7.68
CA ALA A 587 10.59 -31.87 -8.91
C ALA A 587 9.11 -31.49 -8.76
N ARG A 588 8.31 -32.36 -8.15
CA ARG A 588 6.89 -32.13 -7.89
C ARG A 588 6.66 -31.15 -6.76
N GLY A 589 7.45 -31.19 -5.69
CA GLY A 589 7.32 -30.26 -4.57
C GLY A 589 7.57 -28.81 -4.98
N TYR A 590 8.70 -28.55 -5.64
CA TYR A 590 9.07 -27.20 -6.08
C TYR A 590 8.19 -26.65 -7.20
N ARG A 591 7.60 -27.51 -8.05
CA ARG A 591 6.55 -27.10 -8.98
C ARG A 591 5.19 -26.93 -8.28
N GLY A 592 4.91 -27.76 -7.30
CA GLY A 592 3.62 -27.81 -6.58
C GLY A 592 3.44 -26.74 -5.51
N GLN A 593 4.49 -26.07 -5.05
CA GLN A 593 4.41 -24.97 -4.07
C GLN A 593 3.57 -23.79 -4.59
N ALA A 594 3.12 -22.90 -3.68
CA ALA A 594 2.44 -21.67 -4.07
C ALA A 594 3.27 -20.91 -5.12
N PRO A 595 2.75 -20.73 -6.35
CA PRO A 595 3.60 -20.37 -7.46
C PRO A 595 4.05 -18.91 -7.42
N CYS A 596 5.27 -18.65 -7.86
CA CYS A 596 5.69 -17.30 -8.24
C CYS A 596 4.90 -16.83 -9.47
N ALA A 597 4.72 -15.52 -9.62
CA ALA A 597 4.07 -14.89 -10.78
C ALA A 597 4.69 -15.23 -12.15
N ARG A 598 5.91 -15.82 -12.16
CA ARG A 598 6.55 -16.37 -13.37
C ARG A 598 5.96 -17.70 -13.84
N MET A 599 5.32 -18.47 -12.96
CA MET A 599 4.80 -19.80 -13.25
C MET A 599 3.48 -19.72 -14.04
N LYS A 600 3.13 -20.81 -14.73
CA LYS A 600 1.91 -20.92 -15.54
C LYS A 600 1.13 -22.21 -15.26
N PRO A 601 -0.22 -22.17 -15.28
CA PRO A 601 -1.04 -20.97 -15.52
C PRO A 601 -0.96 -19.97 -14.37
N LEU A 602 -1.14 -18.68 -14.70
CA LEU A 602 -0.98 -17.59 -13.73
C LEU A 602 -2.08 -17.61 -12.66
N ASP A 603 -3.25 -18.14 -13.00
CA ASP A 603 -4.42 -18.17 -12.11
C ASP A 603 -4.13 -18.96 -10.82
N ASN A 604 -3.24 -19.96 -10.85
CA ASN A 604 -2.81 -20.69 -9.65
C ASN A 604 -2.16 -19.79 -8.58
N VAL A 605 -1.47 -18.71 -8.99
CA VAL A 605 -0.84 -17.74 -8.07
C VAL A 605 -1.92 -16.95 -7.34
N ILE A 606 -2.95 -16.55 -8.09
CA ILE A 606 -4.08 -15.77 -7.60
C ILE A 606 -4.93 -16.63 -6.68
N GLU A 607 -5.22 -17.88 -7.06
CA GLU A 607 -5.95 -18.84 -6.23
C GLU A 607 -5.27 -19.05 -4.88
N ALA A 608 -3.94 -19.25 -4.86
CA ALA A 608 -3.19 -19.39 -3.61
C ALA A 608 -3.31 -18.15 -2.71
N SER A 609 -3.28 -16.95 -3.30
CA SER A 609 -3.46 -15.69 -2.55
C SER A 609 -4.88 -15.55 -1.99
N VAL A 610 -5.89 -15.91 -2.78
CA VAL A 610 -7.31 -15.90 -2.39
C VAL A 610 -7.57 -16.90 -1.26
N GLU A 611 -6.96 -18.08 -1.31
CA GLU A 611 -7.02 -19.08 -0.24
C GLU A 611 -6.41 -18.55 1.07
N LEU A 612 -5.24 -17.90 1.00
CA LEU A 612 -4.62 -17.23 2.15
C LEU A 612 -5.53 -16.12 2.71
N ALA A 613 -6.07 -15.24 1.85
CA ALA A 613 -6.96 -14.16 2.27
C ALA A 613 -8.18 -14.68 3.06
N LYS A 614 -8.80 -15.77 2.57
CA LYS A 614 -9.92 -16.44 3.25
C LYS A 614 -9.50 -17.09 4.55
N LYS A 615 -8.40 -17.87 4.54
CA LYS A 615 -7.90 -18.60 5.73
C LYS A 615 -7.58 -17.63 6.88
N TYR A 616 -6.93 -16.51 6.57
CA TYR A 616 -6.49 -15.53 7.56
C TYR A 616 -7.49 -14.42 7.85
N LYS A 617 -8.70 -14.48 7.27
CA LYS A 617 -9.79 -13.51 7.50
C LYS A 617 -9.30 -12.07 7.31
N VAL A 618 -8.75 -11.82 6.13
CA VAL A 618 -8.13 -10.56 5.76
C VAL A 618 -9.21 -9.53 5.43
N ASP A 619 -9.06 -8.29 5.90
CA ASP A 619 -9.93 -7.17 5.56
C ASP A 619 -9.46 -6.45 4.29
N GLY A 620 -8.15 -6.41 4.04
CA GLY A 620 -7.57 -5.80 2.84
C GLY A 620 -6.20 -6.36 2.50
N ALA A 621 -5.82 -6.30 1.22
CA ALA A 621 -4.51 -6.75 0.77
C ALA A 621 -3.63 -5.56 0.36
N VAL A 622 -2.36 -5.58 0.75
CA VAL A 622 -1.34 -4.68 0.21
C VAL A 622 -0.51 -5.49 -0.78
N PHE A 623 -0.60 -5.13 -2.05
CA PHE A 623 0.13 -5.75 -3.13
C PHE A 623 1.41 -4.97 -3.42
N TYR A 624 2.53 -5.45 -2.88
CA TYR A 624 3.84 -4.82 -2.96
C TYR A 624 4.70 -5.43 -4.07
N TYR A 625 5.43 -4.60 -4.82
CA TYR A 625 6.51 -5.07 -5.67
C TYR A 625 7.58 -4.01 -5.90
N LEU A 626 8.81 -4.48 -6.13
CA LEU A 626 9.92 -3.60 -6.50
C LEU A 626 9.69 -2.99 -7.87
N LYS A 627 10.05 -1.71 -8.03
CA LYS A 627 10.11 -1.02 -9.31
C LYS A 627 10.91 -1.86 -10.31
N PHE A 628 10.45 -1.84 -11.56
CA PHE A 628 11.00 -2.63 -12.66
C PHE A 628 10.94 -4.15 -12.47
N CYS A 629 10.00 -4.66 -11.67
CA CYS A 629 9.69 -6.09 -11.66
C CYS A 629 8.56 -6.42 -12.66
N PRO A 630 8.86 -6.84 -13.90
CA PRO A 630 7.82 -7.11 -14.91
C PRO A 630 6.94 -8.30 -14.52
N THR A 631 7.50 -9.27 -13.81
CA THR A 631 6.79 -10.49 -13.40
C THR A 631 5.59 -10.16 -12.52
N TYR A 632 5.75 -9.23 -11.56
CA TYR A 632 4.68 -8.86 -10.64
C TYR A 632 3.77 -7.76 -11.20
N SER A 633 4.31 -6.82 -11.98
CA SER A 633 3.49 -5.72 -12.52
C SER A 633 2.40 -6.17 -13.49
N MET A 634 2.66 -7.21 -14.30
CA MET A 634 1.74 -7.65 -15.35
C MET A 634 0.48 -8.36 -14.84
N PHE A 635 0.44 -8.80 -13.57
CA PHE A 635 -0.71 -9.55 -13.04
C PHE A 635 -1.60 -8.77 -12.07
N ILE A 636 -1.22 -7.53 -11.72
CA ILE A 636 -1.92 -6.68 -10.75
C ILE A 636 -3.42 -6.64 -11.04
N LYS A 637 -3.81 -6.40 -12.30
CA LYS A 637 -5.22 -6.28 -12.67
C LYS A 637 -6.03 -7.53 -12.28
N LYS A 638 -5.59 -8.71 -12.74
CA LYS A 638 -6.27 -9.98 -12.44
C LYS A 638 -6.28 -10.29 -10.94
N TYR A 639 -5.17 -9.99 -10.25
CA TYR A 639 -5.08 -10.17 -8.80
C TYR A 639 -6.10 -9.28 -8.07
N THR A 640 -6.11 -7.98 -8.37
CA THR A 640 -7.04 -7.02 -7.76
C THR A 640 -8.48 -7.42 -8.01
N GLU A 641 -8.85 -7.79 -9.23
CA GLU A 641 -10.20 -8.26 -9.58
C GLU A 641 -10.61 -9.51 -8.75
N ALA A 642 -9.70 -10.47 -8.57
CA ALA A 642 -9.98 -11.70 -7.84
C ALA A 642 -10.15 -11.49 -6.32
N LEU A 643 -9.34 -10.61 -5.72
CA LEU A 643 -9.47 -10.27 -4.29
C LEU A 643 -10.71 -9.40 -4.04
N GLN A 644 -11.00 -8.45 -4.92
CA GLN A 644 -12.22 -7.65 -4.85
C GLN A 644 -13.48 -8.51 -4.99
N ALA A 645 -13.45 -9.57 -5.81
CA ALA A 645 -14.56 -10.51 -5.94
C ALA A 645 -14.92 -11.26 -4.64
N ILE A 646 -14.01 -11.30 -3.65
CA ILE A 646 -14.27 -11.83 -2.31
C ILE A 646 -14.37 -10.72 -1.25
N ASN A 647 -14.63 -9.47 -1.67
CA ASN A 647 -14.73 -8.27 -0.84
C ASN A 647 -13.45 -7.94 -0.06
N VAL A 648 -12.28 -8.21 -0.65
CA VAL A 648 -10.98 -7.79 -0.09
C VAL A 648 -10.41 -6.69 -0.98
N PRO A 649 -10.48 -5.40 -0.57
CA PRO A 649 -9.86 -4.29 -1.30
C PRO A 649 -8.34 -4.46 -1.39
N VAL A 650 -7.73 -3.91 -2.44
CA VAL A 650 -6.29 -4.06 -2.70
C VAL A 650 -5.60 -2.70 -2.86
N LEU A 651 -4.60 -2.42 -2.03
CA LEU A 651 -3.67 -1.31 -2.21
C LEU A 651 -2.42 -1.79 -2.97
N VAL A 652 -2.18 -1.24 -4.15
CA VAL A 652 -0.98 -1.56 -4.95
C VAL A 652 0.16 -0.61 -4.60
N VAL A 653 1.27 -1.13 -4.08
CA VAL A 653 2.46 -0.35 -3.69
C VAL A 653 3.66 -0.75 -4.55
N THR A 654 4.23 0.23 -5.24
CA THR A 654 5.51 0.11 -5.95
C THR A 654 6.57 0.89 -5.22
N SER A 655 7.72 0.27 -4.96
CA SER A 655 8.82 0.93 -4.29
C SER A 655 10.19 0.45 -4.75
N ASP A 656 11.22 1.10 -4.25
CA ASP A 656 12.62 0.71 -4.33
C ASP A 656 13.20 0.70 -2.90
N TYR A 657 14.48 0.37 -2.71
CA TYR A 657 15.06 0.33 -1.36
C TYR A 657 15.44 1.72 -0.83
N SER A 658 15.25 2.79 -1.62
CA SER A 658 15.44 4.15 -1.14
C SER A 658 14.38 4.54 -0.11
N LYS A 659 14.68 5.56 0.70
CA LYS A 659 13.69 6.16 1.63
C LYS A 659 12.84 7.26 0.97
N GLY A 660 13.07 7.56 -0.31
CA GLY A 660 12.50 8.74 -0.97
C GLY A 660 10.97 8.71 -1.11
N ASP A 661 10.36 7.53 -1.13
CA ASP A 661 8.92 7.33 -1.29
C ASP A 661 8.18 6.96 0.00
N GLU A 662 8.88 6.86 1.13
CA GLU A 662 8.31 6.40 2.41
C GLU A 662 7.10 7.23 2.85
N GLY A 663 7.20 8.56 2.76
CA GLY A 663 6.09 9.46 3.09
C GLY A 663 4.87 9.28 2.18
N GLN A 664 5.08 8.98 0.88
CA GLN A 664 3.99 8.72 -0.05
C GLN A 664 3.31 7.38 0.26
N ILE A 665 4.10 6.34 0.52
CA ILE A 665 3.58 5.03 0.89
C ILE A 665 2.76 5.13 2.18
N LYS A 666 3.26 5.86 3.18
CA LYS A 666 2.56 6.09 4.45
C LYS A 666 1.19 6.72 4.25
N ILE A 667 1.08 7.80 3.47
CA ILE A 667 -0.21 8.48 3.22
C ILE A 667 -1.20 7.55 2.52
N ARG A 668 -0.72 6.75 1.54
CA ARG A 668 -1.57 5.80 0.80
C ARG A 668 -2.02 4.64 1.68
N ALA A 669 -1.14 4.13 2.54
CA ALA A 669 -1.47 3.10 3.51
C ALA A 669 -2.46 3.61 4.56
N GLU A 670 -2.27 4.81 5.09
CA GLU A 670 -3.18 5.48 6.03
C GLU A 670 -4.61 5.57 5.44
N ALA A 671 -4.74 6.12 4.24
CA ALA A 671 -6.03 6.22 3.55
C ALA A 671 -6.67 4.83 3.29
N PHE A 672 -5.85 3.84 2.93
CA PHE A 672 -6.34 2.48 2.71
C PHE A 672 -6.82 1.82 4.01
N LEU A 673 -6.11 1.99 5.12
CA LEU A 673 -6.50 1.41 6.40
C LEU A 673 -7.73 2.08 6.99
N GLU A 674 -7.89 3.39 6.84
CA GLU A 674 -9.12 4.12 7.20
C GLU A 674 -10.33 3.62 6.41
N MET A 675 -10.14 3.38 5.11
CA MET A 675 -11.16 2.78 4.25
C MET A 675 -11.61 1.41 4.78
N LEU A 676 -10.67 0.58 5.24
CA LEU A 676 -10.98 -0.74 5.83
C LEU A 676 -11.66 -0.62 7.21
N GLY A 677 -11.21 0.32 8.05
CA GLY A 677 -11.82 0.60 9.35
C GLY A 677 -13.31 0.91 9.21
N GLY A 678 -13.65 1.80 8.26
CA GLY A 678 -15.03 2.08 7.91
C GLY A 678 -15.81 0.81 7.54
N ILE A 679 -15.28 -0.11 6.73
CA ILE A 679 -16.01 -1.32 6.27
C ILE A 679 -16.56 -2.16 7.45
N ARG A 680 -15.84 -2.25 8.57
CA ARG A 680 -16.25 -3.07 9.73
C ARG A 680 -17.52 -2.57 10.43
N ASP A 681 -17.76 -1.27 10.49
CA ASP A 681 -18.95 -0.70 11.17
C ASP A 681 -20.26 -0.90 10.38
N GLY A 682 -20.15 -1.22 9.09
CA GLY A 682 -21.31 -1.50 8.23
C GLY A 682 -21.96 -2.86 8.50
N GLY A 683 -21.22 -3.81 9.07
CA GLY A 683 -21.69 -5.18 9.34
C GLY A 683 -22.44 -5.34 10.66
N ALA A 684 -22.22 -4.45 11.63
CA ALA A 684 -22.81 -4.56 12.96
C ALA A 684 -24.24 -3.98 13.06
N LYS A 685 -24.72 -3.25 12.06
CA LYS A 685 -26.10 -2.71 11.99
C LYS A 685 -27.03 -3.59 11.16
N GLN A 686 -27.05 -4.91 11.38
CA GLN A 686 -28.23 -5.70 10.99
C GLN A 686 -29.36 -5.48 11.99
N ILE A 687 -30.21 -4.51 11.66
CA ILE A 687 -31.66 -4.47 11.84
C ILE A 687 -32.17 -5.29 13.04
N GLN A 688 -32.25 -4.66 14.22
CA GLN A 688 -33.23 -5.07 15.23
C GLN A 688 -34.62 -4.75 14.68
N HIS A 689 -35.19 -5.69 13.91
CA HIS A 689 -36.62 -5.70 13.69
C HIS A 689 -37.29 -5.93 15.05
N ARG A 690 -37.99 -4.91 15.55
CA ARG A 690 -39.01 -5.09 16.57
C ARG A 690 -40.01 -6.12 16.05
N GLU A 691 -39.97 -7.33 16.61
CA GLU A 691 -41.09 -8.26 16.54
C GLU A 691 -42.31 -7.56 17.16
N GLN A 692 -43.24 -7.15 16.30
CA GLN A 692 -44.59 -6.85 16.73
C GLN A 692 -45.28 -8.19 16.96
N ASN A 693 -45.53 -8.51 18.22
CA ASN A 693 -46.44 -9.60 18.63
C ASN A 693 -47.84 -9.36 18.02
N PRO A 694 -48.41 -10.32 17.29
CA PRO A 694 -49.81 -10.24 16.90
C PRO A 694 -50.70 -10.73 18.06
N ALA A 695 -51.73 -9.95 18.36
CA ALA A 695 -52.98 -10.42 18.95
C ALA A 695 -54.04 -10.48 17.85
#